data_AF-A0A366FBB3-F1
#
_entry.id   AF-A0A366FBB3-F1
#
_cell.length_a   1.000
_cell.length_b   1.000
_cell.length_c   1.000
_cell.angle_alpha   90.00
_cell.angle_beta   90.00
_cell.angle_gamma   90.00
#
_symmetry.space_group_name_H-M   'P 1'
#
loop_
_entity.id
_entity.type
_entity.pdbx_description
1 polymer ?
#
loop_
_entity_poly.entity_id
_entity_poly.type
_entity_poly.pdbx_seq_one_letter_code
_entity_poly.pdbx_strand_id
1 'polypeptide(L)'
;MSISIAGSADAWINSLTDPGVSSDVSRLAADGVLSYADLLQILTDVATRGAVTQAEFGDLQIIAAHLNVGVSTPAHAAAAFIQLVDGNPANAFWNGGATATALGNLAAGTSAADLGKLIGKWFLGSDMPDPALPADETPEATSYAAFTDTLYGSSGAPQVADVGQGDLGDCELGAALIALAAQNPGRIESMFVDDGNGVYSVRFTIGGDEVWETVNDQLPVFSGYGRLAFQNADSGDTQVFWADLAEKAYAQLAETGEIGLPAGKTQNAYASIDGLDTDDVLNNLSGGSSVVNYAYSDTNWNADKEIFIAALASGEDLIVNSYSGTRDSQGHTEFVALHAFAIVGYDAATGDFILRNPWGTDGQGLGYDVQFEASMNDIAGVDGDVAVDNANQTALRVLTIPQGYQDAVWVGGQEIVGAGSSAPVASWFTTVDGSGASVTEYRFEVAGPGSIDLDGATDLATSAQHAEGQTVVSAGDLSKVLFAGAGAAVPSTSTLIVWAYDGATWSAAADIAVSIAATALSVTPKVETLVAPSGTIALSSLFQAEGIGSSPGVFYDIEVASGGGTVNLNGAYNYQGGGYDDVSAASFPLLTFTAPAAAGITRLQVAVGVNYGWIWSAWQSIDVITGASAADAIQDFDDGRLAATQAVADTAAAIGANLDGLQTMLAAGALDGILITDNGVIAINAGQLKRDAGALGAIANSLFEVVASGAATYIVGGNGRTGTPIAVSASGGAVDLKADSNMALTGSGDGVFSGAGSTFTVTGGADQINFQGSGDVANLIDAGSAWDLVTGLNGATGTIDLTSAGANITGGGDTVVFSGGGNNSASLINTVSAWDLVTGLNGATGTVYLTNAGANISGGGDAVEFFQGASNSASLINTFSAWDNLKSANGASGTVYLTSAGANIAGGGDTVEFYGGAGNSASLTNTVSAWDNVKSANGATGTVYLTNAGANIAGGGDTVEFYAGANNSASLINTVSAWDNVKSVNGATGTVYLTNAGANITGGGDTVDFYAGASNSASLINTGTAPDTVKSANGATGTVDLSNAQASISGAGDMVDFWSGASNSASLSGTDSVLFNQKAFGLDTVNGYTSADPLSFNIADQGHLAISQSGASTLITFDAADVVTLTNVSVSSLGSITYHS
;
A
#
# COMPACT_ATOMS: atom_id res chain seq x y z
N MET A 1 27.91 17.66 -24.20
CA MET A 1 29.36 17.55 -24.51
C MET A 1 29.56 16.13 -25.03
N SER A 2 29.64 15.96 -26.35
CA SER A 2 29.70 14.64 -27.00
C SER A 2 31.14 14.13 -26.99
N ILE A 3 31.39 13.01 -26.32
CA ILE A 3 32.66 12.28 -26.38
C ILE A 3 32.53 11.28 -27.55
N SER A 4 33.19 11.57 -28.68
CA SER A 4 33.29 10.59 -29.78
C SER A 4 34.36 9.55 -29.45
N ILE A 5 33.95 8.30 -29.25
CA ILE A 5 34.86 7.15 -29.13
C ILE A 5 35.19 6.67 -30.54
N ALA A 6 36.09 7.39 -31.22
CA ALA A 6 36.44 7.18 -32.63
C ALA A 6 36.98 5.77 -32.99
N GLY A 7 37.24 4.89 -32.01
CA GLY A 7 37.70 3.52 -32.27
C GLY A 7 36.61 2.45 -32.34
N SER A 8 35.38 2.76 -31.90
CA SER A 8 34.29 1.76 -31.81
C SER A 8 33.49 1.62 -33.12
N ALA A 9 33.23 2.73 -33.81
CA ALA A 9 32.55 2.74 -35.12
C ALA A 9 33.32 1.96 -36.18
N ASP A 10 34.63 2.22 -36.28
CA ASP A 10 35.50 1.53 -37.23
C ASP A 10 35.53 0.01 -36.98
N ALA A 11 35.36 -0.46 -35.73
CA ALA A 11 35.45 -1.88 -35.41
C ALA A 11 34.27 -2.68 -36.00
N TRP A 12 33.02 -2.23 -35.77
CA TRP A 12 31.84 -2.95 -36.26
C TRP A 12 31.52 -2.66 -37.74
N ILE A 13 31.85 -1.46 -38.25
CA ILE A 13 31.70 -1.19 -39.70
C ILE A 13 32.64 -2.10 -40.52
N ASN A 14 33.84 -2.38 -39.99
CA ASN A 14 34.79 -3.31 -40.62
C ASN A 14 34.43 -4.79 -40.43
N SER A 15 33.47 -5.13 -39.55
CA SER A 15 32.97 -6.51 -39.40
C SER A 15 31.85 -6.86 -40.37
N LEU A 16 31.33 -5.89 -41.13
CA LEU A 16 30.32 -6.11 -42.18
C LEU A 16 30.92 -6.97 -43.31
N THR A 17 30.22 -8.04 -43.67
CA THR A 17 30.69 -9.13 -44.51
C THR A 17 30.22 -9.03 -45.97
N ASP A 18 29.09 -8.37 -46.23
CA ASP A 18 28.61 -8.05 -47.57
C ASP A 18 29.34 -6.81 -48.12
N PRO A 19 30.03 -6.92 -49.29
CA PRO A 19 30.77 -5.80 -49.85
C PRO A 19 29.90 -4.59 -50.23
N GLY A 20 28.61 -4.81 -50.53
CA GLY A 20 27.66 -3.75 -50.85
C GLY A 20 27.29 -2.96 -49.59
N VAL A 21 26.78 -3.66 -48.57
CA VAL A 21 26.38 -3.05 -47.29
C VAL A 21 27.57 -2.38 -46.60
N SER A 22 28.73 -3.05 -46.53
CA SER A 22 29.95 -2.46 -45.97
C SER A 22 30.38 -1.18 -46.69
N SER A 23 30.29 -1.16 -48.03
CA SER A 23 30.61 0.03 -48.83
C SER A 23 29.61 1.18 -48.61
N ASP A 24 28.33 0.87 -48.40
CA ASP A 24 27.32 1.90 -48.15
C ASP A 24 27.49 2.49 -46.76
N VAL A 25 27.62 1.66 -45.72
CA VAL A 25 27.81 2.13 -44.33
C VAL A 25 29.09 2.95 -44.20
N SER A 26 30.21 2.48 -44.75
CA SER A 26 31.49 3.21 -44.69
C SER A 26 31.43 4.59 -45.37
N ARG A 27 30.59 4.73 -46.40
CA ARG A 27 30.41 5.97 -47.15
C ARG A 27 29.43 6.91 -46.45
N LEU A 28 28.32 6.38 -45.96
CA LEU A 28 27.21 7.16 -45.40
C LEU A 28 27.51 7.59 -43.96
N ALA A 29 28.10 6.72 -43.14
CA ALA A 29 28.49 7.03 -41.77
C ALA A 29 29.79 7.85 -41.65
N ALA A 30 30.35 8.35 -42.76
CA ALA A 30 31.67 8.97 -42.79
C ALA A 30 31.76 10.28 -41.97
N ASP A 31 30.63 10.94 -41.71
CA ASP A 31 30.54 12.11 -40.83
C ASP A 31 30.24 11.75 -39.37
N GLY A 32 30.18 10.45 -39.04
CA GLY A 32 29.86 9.93 -37.71
C GLY A 32 28.36 9.86 -37.41
N VAL A 33 27.50 10.08 -38.39
CA VAL A 33 26.04 10.02 -38.25
C VAL A 33 25.47 9.03 -39.28
N LEU A 34 24.55 8.18 -38.85
CA LEU A 34 23.65 7.47 -39.76
C LEU A 34 22.28 8.13 -39.63
N SER A 35 21.96 9.00 -40.59
CA SER A 35 20.66 9.67 -40.65
C SER A 35 19.57 8.72 -41.16
N TYR A 36 18.31 9.14 -41.03
CA TYR A 36 17.17 8.45 -41.63
C TYR A 36 17.38 8.15 -43.12
N ALA A 37 17.85 9.14 -43.88
CA ALA A 37 18.13 9.01 -45.31
C ALA A 37 19.26 8.02 -45.60
N ASP A 38 20.27 7.94 -44.73
CA ASP A 38 21.39 7.00 -44.89
C ASP A 38 20.92 5.55 -44.68
N LEU A 39 20.13 5.30 -43.63
CA LEU A 39 19.57 3.98 -43.36
C LEU A 39 18.61 3.54 -44.46
N LEU A 40 17.75 4.43 -44.94
CA LEU A 40 16.88 4.19 -46.10
C LEU A 40 17.71 3.87 -47.36
N GLN A 41 18.80 4.59 -47.59
CA GLN A 41 19.69 4.36 -48.74
C GLN A 41 20.32 2.96 -48.66
N ILE A 42 20.84 2.56 -47.49
CA ILE A 42 21.41 1.22 -47.27
C ILE A 42 20.39 0.13 -47.61
N LEU A 43 19.18 0.23 -47.06
CA LEU A 43 18.11 -0.74 -47.30
C LEU A 43 17.67 -0.77 -48.77
N THR A 44 17.56 0.39 -49.40
CA THR A 44 17.21 0.50 -50.82
C THR A 44 18.28 -0.13 -51.70
N ASP A 45 19.56 0.12 -51.41
CA ASP A 45 20.66 -0.46 -52.16
C ASP A 45 20.69 -2.00 -52.04
N VAL A 46 20.41 -2.56 -50.86
CA VAL A 46 20.19 -4.01 -50.68
C VAL A 46 19.03 -4.50 -51.56
N ALA A 47 17.88 -3.82 -51.54
CA ALA A 47 16.73 -4.21 -52.36
C ALA A 47 17.04 -4.20 -53.87
N THR A 48 17.89 -3.28 -54.35
CA THR A 48 18.29 -3.23 -55.76
C THR A 48 19.22 -4.36 -56.19
N ARG A 49 19.92 -5.01 -55.25
CA ARG A 49 20.85 -6.11 -55.51
C ARG A 49 20.16 -7.46 -55.70
N GLY A 50 18.90 -7.58 -55.26
CA GLY A 50 18.06 -8.77 -55.48
C GLY A 50 17.38 -9.25 -54.21
N ALA A 51 17.15 -10.56 -54.12
CA ALA A 51 16.67 -11.16 -52.88
C ALA A 51 17.75 -11.08 -51.81
N VAL A 52 17.35 -10.76 -50.58
CA VAL A 52 18.24 -10.52 -49.45
C VAL A 52 19.10 -11.76 -49.19
N THR A 53 20.41 -11.60 -49.26
CA THR A 53 21.35 -12.70 -48.99
C THR A 53 21.54 -12.90 -47.49
N GLN A 54 22.09 -14.05 -47.08
CA GLN A 54 22.43 -14.31 -45.68
C GLN A 54 23.45 -13.28 -45.14
N ALA A 55 24.38 -12.83 -45.99
CA ALA A 55 25.38 -11.84 -45.62
C ALA A 55 24.76 -10.44 -45.45
N GLU A 56 23.92 -10.00 -46.39
CA GLU A 56 23.21 -8.73 -46.26
C GLU A 56 22.30 -8.71 -45.02
N PHE A 57 21.55 -9.80 -44.77
CA PHE A 57 20.70 -9.87 -43.57
C PHE A 57 21.52 -9.82 -42.27
N GLY A 58 22.61 -10.59 -42.18
CA GLY A 58 23.50 -10.56 -41.02
C GLY A 58 24.14 -9.19 -40.81
N ASP A 59 24.58 -8.52 -41.88
CA ASP A 59 25.15 -7.17 -41.82
C ASP A 59 24.12 -6.13 -41.37
N LEU A 60 22.86 -6.23 -41.84
CA LEU A 60 21.78 -5.36 -41.38
C LEU A 60 21.50 -5.56 -39.88
N GLN A 61 21.51 -6.80 -39.37
CA GLN A 61 21.37 -7.09 -37.93
C GLN A 61 22.54 -6.52 -37.12
N ILE A 62 23.76 -6.56 -37.65
CA ILE A 62 24.92 -5.92 -37.03
C ILE A 62 24.71 -4.41 -36.94
N ILE A 63 24.22 -3.77 -38.01
CA ILE A 63 23.91 -2.33 -38.00
C ILE A 63 22.86 -2.04 -36.92
N ALA A 64 21.76 -2.80 -36.86
CA ALA A 64 20.68 -2.61 -35.89
C ALA A 64 21.18 -2.67 -34.44
N ALA A 65 21.98 -3.69 -34.11
CA ALA A 65 22.58 -3.85 -32.78
C ALA A 65 23.61 -2.78 -32.40
N HIS A 66 24.12 -2.01 -33.37
CA HIS A 66 25.19 -1.03 -33.17
C HIS A 66 24.79 0.42 -33.52
N LEU A 67 23.50 0.69 -33.75
CA LEU A 67 23.00 2.07 -33.83
C LEU A 67 23.30 2.79 -32.50
N ASN A 68 23.76 4.05 -32.59
CA ASN A 68 24.27 4.83 -31.44
C ASN A 68 25.54 4.27 -30.76
N VAL A 69 26.22 3.28 -31.37
CA VAL A 69 27.54 2.78 -30.93
C VAL A 69 28.63 3.29 -31.87
N GLY A 70 29.24 4.43 -31.50
CA GLY A 70 30.34 5.05 -32.25
C GLY A 70 29.90 5.88 -33.47
N VAL A 71 28.70 5.64 -34.00
CA VAL A 71 27.98 6.52 -34.94
C VAL A 71 26.68 6.96 -34.28
N SER A 72 26.27 8.22 -34.46
CA SER A 72 25.00 8.71 -33.91
C SER A 72 23.86 8.43 -34.87
N THR A 73 22.71 7.98 -34.35
CA THR A 73 21.50 7.73 -35.12
C THR A 73 20.30 8.32 -34.36
N PRO A 74 19.46 9.15 -35.01
CA PRO A 74 18.24 9.65 -34.38
C PRO A 74 17.30 8.52 -33.91
N ALA A 75 16.59 8.72 -32.79
CA ALA A 75 15.77 7.68 -32.17
C ALA A 75 14.71 7.08 -33.13
N HIS A 76 13.96 7.93 -33.84
CA HIS A 76 12.97 7.51 -34.85
C HIS A 76 13.59 6.63 -35.96
N ALA A 77 14.75 7.05 -36.49
CA ALA A 77 15.45 6.32 -37.54
C ALA A 77 15.97 4.97 -37.05
N ALA A 78 16.42 4.90 -35.79
CA ALA A 78 16.85 3.65 -35.17
C ALA A 78 15.67 2.70 -34.93
N ALA A 79 14.55 3.21 -34.40
CA ALA A 79 13.34 2.43 -34.20
C ALA A 79 12.83 1.85 -35.52
N ALA A 80 12.70 2.65 -36.58
CA ALA A 80 12.29 2.19 -37.91
C ALA A 80 13.21 1.09 -38.46
N PHE A 81 14.53 1.23 -38.28
CA PHE A 81 15.50 0.24 -38.74
C PHE A 81 15.41 -1.08 -37.96
N ILE A 82 15.29 -1.01 -36.64
CA ILE A 82 15.16 -2.19 -35.77
C ILE A 82 13.86 -2.95 -36.07
N GLN A 83 12.73 -2.25 -36.16
CA GLN A 83 11.43 -2.87 -36.45
C GLN A 83 11.40 -3.57 -37.82
N LEU A 84 12.15 -3.07 -38.78
CA LEU A 84 12.32 -3.69 -40.09
C LEU A 84 13.25 -4.91 -40.04
N VAL A 85 14.40 -4.79 -39.36
CA VAL A 85 15.50 -5.76 -39.43
C VAL A 85 15.33 -6.90 -38.43
N ASP A 86 15.11 -6.58 -37.15
CA ASP A 86 14.94 -7.58 -36.08
C ASP A 86 13.51 -8.12 -36.04
N GLY A 87 12.59 -7.37 -36.65
CA GLY A 87 11.21 -7.75 -36.87
C GLY A 87 10.25 -7.12 -35.87
N ASN A 88 8.97 -7.14 -36.23
CA ASN A 88 7.87 -6.59 -35.46
C ASN A 88 6.60 -7.42 -35.81
N PRO A 89 5.68 -7.69 -34.86
CA PRO A 89 4.41 -8.36 -35.16
C PRO A 89 3.64 -7.80 -36.37
N ALA A 90 3.66 -6.48 -36.57
CA ALA A 90 3.03 -5.79 -37.69
C ALA A 90 3.59 -6.20 -39.06
N ASN A 91 4.80 -6.75 -39.13
CA ASN A 91 5.36 -7.26 -40.38
C ASN A 91 4.64 -8.51 -40.90
N ALA A 92 3.78 -9.16 -40.11
CA ALA A 92 3.01 -10.30 -40.57
C ALA A 92 2.19 -9.98 -41.83
N PHE A 93 1.73 -8.74 -41.97
CA PHE A 93 0.89 -8.30 -43.08
C PHE A 93 1.37 -6.99 -43.72
N TRP A 94 0.85 -6.76 -44.94
CA TRP A 94 0.92 -5.54 -45.71
C TRP A 94 -0.49 -5.18 -46.17
N ASN A 95 -0.96 -4.01 -45.78
CA ASN A 95 -2.25 -3.44 -46.18
C ASN A 95 -2.09 -2.49 -47.37
N GLY A 96 -1.16 -1.54 -47.30
CA GLY A 96 -0.97 -0.51 -48.32
C GLY A 96 -2.23 0.31 -48.62
N GLY A 97 -3.09 0.53 -47.63
CA GLY A 97 -4.38 1.21 -47.75
C GLY A 97 -5.50 0.36 -48.34
N ALA A 98 -5.38 -0.97 -48.26
CA ALA A 98 -6.35 -1.93 -48.80
C ALA A 98 -6.37 -3.21 -47.95
N THR A 99 -7.02 -4.27 -48.45
CA THR A 99 -7.09 -5.57 -47.79
C THR A 99 -5.71 -6.18 -47.53
N ALA A 100 -5.49 -6.59 -46.28
CA ALA A 100 -4.27 -7.22 -45.80
C ALA A 100 -3.78 -8.40 -46.66
N THR A 101 -2.46 -8.42 -46.90
CA THR A 101 -1.75 -9.52 -47.57
C THR A 101 -0.58 -9.98 -46.72
N ALA A 102 -0.29 -11.28 -46.66
CA ALA A 102 0.84 -11.79 -45.87
C ALA A 102 2.18 -11.25 -46.40
N LEU A 103 3.05 -10.82 -45.48
CA LEU A 103 4.39 -10.29 -45.77
C LEU A 103 5.47 -11.09 -45.03
N GLY A 104 5.48 -11.03 -43.69
CA GLY A 104 6.48 -11.64 -42.81
C GLY A 104 7.67 -10.74 -42.50
N ASN A 105 8.43 -11.10 -41.46
CA ASN A 105 9.67 -10.41 -41.08
C ASN A 105 10.76 -10.53 -42.15
N LEU A 106 11.72 -9.60 -42.12
CA LEU A 106 12.95 -9.70 -42.91
C LEU A 106 13.70 -11.00 -42.58
N ALA A 107 14.17 -11.69 -43.60
CA ALA A 107 15.01 -12.87 -43.46
C ALA A 107 15.89 -13.06 -44.69
N ALA A 108 16.90 -13.92 -44.58
CA ALA A 108 17.63 -14.39 -45.74
C ALA A 108 16.67 -15.07 -46.74
N GLY A 109 16.70 -14.62 -47.99
CA GLY A 109 15.80 -15.06 -49.05
C GLY A 109 14.55 -14.19 -49.25
N THR A 110 14.31 -13.17 -48.40
CA THR A 110 13.25 -12.18 -48.64
C THR A 110 13.42 -11.57 -50.02
N SER A 111 12.34 -11.54 -50.81
CA SER A 111 12.40 -11.03 -52.18
C SER A 111 12.60 -9.52 -52.19
N ALA A 112 13.21 -8.97 -53.25
CA ALA A 112 13.35 -7.52 -53.39
C ALA A 112 12.00 -6.77 -53.30
N ALA A 113 10.90 -7.41 -53.74
CA ALA A 113 9.56 -6.83 -53.66
C ALA A 113 9.03 -6.80 -52.21
N ASP A 114 9.28 -7.85 -51.43
CA ASP A 114 8.84 -7.93 -50.03
C ASP A 114 9.73 -7.05 -49.13
N LEU A 115 11.04 -6.97 -49.38
CA LEU A 115 11.89 -5.97 -48.74
C LEU A 115 11.43 -4.55 -49.09
N GLY A 116 11.04 -4.30 -50.35
CA GLY A 116 10.44 -3.02 -50.76
C GLY A 116 9.18 -2.66 -49.97
N LYS A 117 8.35 -3.63 -49.59
CA LYS A 117 7.20 -3.44 -48.71
C LYS A 117 7.62 -3.19 -47.26
N LEU A 118 8.59 -3.92 -46.73
CA LEU A 118 9.11 -3.66 -45.38
C LEU A 118 9.70 -2.26 -45.26
N ILE A 119 10.51 -1.83 -46.24
CA ILE A 119 10.98 -0.44 -46.36
C ILE A 119 9.79 0.51 -46.48
N GLY A 120 8.79 0.12 -47.28
CA GLY A 120 7.54 0.83 -47.43
C GLY A 120 6.83 1.12 -46.11
N LYS A 121 6.75 0.13 -45.23
CA LYS A 121 6.11 0.20 -43.91
C LYS A 121 6.91 1.12 -42.97
N TRP A 122 8.18 0.80 -42.75
CA TRP A 122 8.96 1.45 -41.69
C TRP A 122 9.68 2.74 -42.09
N PHE A 123 9.96 2.96 -43.38
CA PHE A 123 10.71 4.14 -43.84
C PHE A 123 9.95 5.04 -44.82
N LEU A 124 8.80 4.63 -45.33
CA LEU A 124 8.06 5.42 -46.33
C LEU A 124 6.59 5.63 -45.94
N GLY A 125 6.13 5.08 -44.82
CA GLY A 125 4.74 5.18 -44.35
C GLY A 125 3.69 4.73 -45.37
N SER A 126 4.10 3.86 -46.30
CA SER A 126 3.29 3.42 -47.44
C SER A 126 2.46 2.18 -47.14
N ASP A 127 2.67 1.54 -45.99
CA ASP A 127 1.76 0.53 -45.47
C ASP A 127 0.58 1.17 -44.73
N MET A 128 -0.22 1.91 -45.47
CA MET A 128 -1.27 2.74 -44.89
C MET A 128 -2.39 1.86 -44.29
N PRO A 129 -3.07 2.33 -43.22
CA PRO A 129 -4.21 1.62 -42.64
C PRO A 129 -5.35 1.38 -43.64
N ASP A 130 -6.14 0.32 -43.44
CA ASP A 130 -7.42 0.17 -44.13
C ASP A 130 -8.32 1.39 -43.79
N PRO A 131 -8.72 2.21 -44.79
CA PRO A 131 -9.50 3.42 -44.54
C PRO A 131 -11.01 3.13 -44.42
N ALA A 132 -11.44 1.87 -44.45
CA ALA A 132 -12.86 1.52 -44.33
C ALA A 132 -13.45 1.98 -42.99
N LEU A 133 -14.66 2.56 -43.05
CA LEU A 133 -15.43 2.94 -41.87
C LEU A 133 -15.84 1.69 -41.06
N PRO A 134 -16.03 1.84 -39.73
CA PRO A 134 -16.67 0.83 -38.88
C PRO A 134 -18.03 0.35 -39.41
N ALA A 135 -18.44 -0.87 -39.03
CA ALA A 135 -19.60 -1.55 -39.62
C ALA A 135 -20.97 -0.93 -39.24
N ASP A 136 -20.99 -0.11 -38.19
CA ASP A 136 -22.11 0.63 -37.65
C ASP A 136 -22.29 2.02 -38.28
N GLU A 137 -21.31 2.50 -39.04
CA GLU A 137 -21.39 3.75 -39.78
C GLU A 137 -22.13 3.61 -41.12
N THR A 138 -22.66 4.73 -41.63
CA THR A 138 -23.26 4.73 -42.96
C THR A 138 -22.20 4.41 -44.02
N PRO A 139 -22.44 3.45 -44.94
CA PRO A 139 -21.40 3.03 -45.87
C PRO A 139 -21.08 4.13 -46.90
N GLU A 140 -20.10 4.97 -46.58
CA GLU A 140 -19.43 5.85 -47.53
C GLU A 140 -18.09 5.23 -47.95
N ALA A 141 -17.77 5.33 -49.24
CA ALA A 141 -16.51 4.80 -49.75
C ALA A 141 -15.38 5.78 -49.44
N THR A 142 -14.31 5.32 -48.80
CA THR A 142 -13.10 6.11 -48.53
C THR A 142 -11.96 5.74 -49.49
N SER A 143 -11.03 6.68 -49.68
CA SER A 143 -9.82 6.49 -50.49
C SER A 143 -8.70 7.40 -50.01
N TYR A 144 -7.44 7.05 -50.25
CA TYR A 144 -6.31 7.92 -49.90
C TYR A 144 -6.09 9.05 -50.91
N ALA A 145 -5.76 10.23 -50.41
CA ALA A 145 -5.32 11.38 -51.19
C ALA A 145 -4.11 12.07 -50.54
N ALA A 146 -3.21 12.61 -51.37
CA ALA A 146 -2.05 13.36 -50.90
C ALA A 146 -2.46 14.72 -50.30
N PHE A 147 -1.98 15.02 -49.11
CA PHE A 147 -2.09 16.32 -48.47
C PHE A 147 -0.74 17.03 -48.51
N THR A 148 -0.68 18.25 -49.04
CA THR A 148 0.57 18.99 -49.26
C THR A 148 0.66 20.29 -48.46
N ASP A 149 -0.23 20.47 -47.50
CA ASP A 149 -0.30 21.69 -46.70
C ASP A 149 0.76 21.67 -45.58
N THR A 150 0.59 22.47 -44.53
CA THR A 150 1.59 22.60 -43.46
C THR A 150 1.24 21.72 -42.26
N LEU A 151 2.24 21.08 -41.65
CA LEU A 151 2.04 20.23 -40.47
C LEU A 151 1.29 20.99 -39.36
N TYR A 152 1.72 22.23 -39.10
CA TYR A 152 1.03 23.19 -38.23
C TYR A 152 0.54 24.38 -39.05
N GLY A 153 -0.58 24.98 -38.62
CA GLY A 153 -1.14 26.15 -39.28
C GLY A 153 -0.29 27.41 -39.20
N SER A 154 -0.86 28.55 -39.56
CA SER A 154 -0.15 29.84 -39.61
C SER A 154 0.43 30.32 -38.27
N SER A 155 -0.03 29.75 -37.14
CA SER A 155 0.54 29.93 -35.80
C SER A 155 1.94 29.33 -35.68
N GLY A 156 2.26 28.32 -36.48
CA GLY A 156 3.47 27.50 -36.37
C GLY A 156 3.47 26.53 -35.19
N ALA A 157 2.32 26.32 -34.53
CA ALA A 157 2.16 25.46 -33.36
C ALA A 157 0.78 24.78 -33.36
N PRO A 158 0.63 23.59 -32.75
CA PRO A 158 -0.65 22.89 -32.59
C PRO A 158 -1.69 23.77 -31.93
N GLN A 159 -2.93 23.75 -32.40
CA GLN A 159 -4.07 24.48 -31.82
C GLN A 159 -5.22 23.52 -31.52
N VAL A 160 -5.98 23.82 -30.47
CA VAL A 160 -7.23 23.10 -30.14
C VAL A 160 -8.21 23.03 -31.32
N ALA A 161 -8.24 24.08 -32.15
CA ALA A 161 -9.11 24.15 -33.32
C ALA A 161 -8.67 23.25 -34.49
N ASP A 162 -7.46 22.68 -34.43
CA ASP A 162 -6.95 21.78 -35.47
C ASP A 162 -7.53 20.36 -35.34
N VAL A 163 -8.16 20.04 -34.20
CA VAL A 163 -8.78 18.75 -33.93
C VAL A 163 -10.28 18.83 -34.24
N GLY A 164 -10.77 17.84 -34.99
CA GLY A 164 -12.15 17.76 -35.42
C GLY A 164 -12.51 16.36 -35.88
N GLN A 165 -12.94 15.52 -34.93
CA GLN A 165 -13.32 14.14 -35.16
C GLN A 165 -14.37 14.01 -36.28
N GLY A 166 -14.14 13.05 -37.17
CA GLY A 166 -15.02 12.69 -38.28
C GLY A 166 -15.82 11.41 -38.00
N ASP A 167 -15.99 10.57 -39.02
CA ASP A 167 -16.86 9.38 -38.95
C ASP A 167 -16.12 8.16 -38.33
N LEU A 168 -15.54 8.35 -37.14
CA LEU A 168 -14.88 7.32 -36.33
C LEU A 168 -15.11 7.59 -34.84
N GLY A 169 -15.40 6.55 -34.06
CA GLY A 169 -15.64 6.65 -32.63
C GLY A 169 -14.37 6.72 -31.77
N ASP A 170 -13.36 7.48 -32.17
CA ASP A 170 -12.07 7.67 -31.48
C ASP A 170 -12.08 8.90 -30.56
N CYS A 171 -13.20 9.20 -29.88
CA CYS A 171 -13.41 10.50 -29.23
C CYS A 171 -12.40 10.76 -28.11
N GLU A 172 -11.91 9.70 -27.48
CA GLU A 172 -10.85 9.69 -26.48
C GLU A 172 -9.53 10.22 -27.06
N LEU A 173 -9.19 9.82 -28.30
CA LEU A 173 -8.00 10.29 -29.01
C LEU A 173 -8.13 11.78 -29.36
N GLY A 174 -9.27 12.19 -29.91
CA GLY A 174 -9.53 13.60 -30.18
C GLY A 174 -9.48 14.47 -28.92
N ALA A 175 -10.10 14.01 -27.83
CA ALA A 175 -10.10 14.73 -26.55
C ALA A 175 -8.69 14.83 -25.96
N ALA A 176 -7.89 13.76 -25.99
CA ALA A 176 -6.51 13.79 -25.52
C ALA A 176 -5.64 14.76 -26.34
N LEU A 177 -5.73 14.73 -27.67
CA LEU A 177 -5.01 15.67 -28.54
C LEU A 177 -5.41 17.14 -28.26
N ILE A 178 -6.68 17.40 -27.96
CA ILE A 178 -7.15 18.73 -27.56
C ILE A 178 -6.58 19.14 -26.20
N ALA A 179 -6.58 18.25 -25.21
CA ALA A 179 -6.03 18.53 -23.88
C ALA A 179 -4.55 18.91 -24.00
N LEU A 180 -3.76 18.10 -24.72
CA LEU A 180 -2.36 18.38 -24.99
C LEU A 180 -2.18 19.69 -25.77
N ALA A 181 -3.00 19.98 -26.78
CA ALA A 181 -2.88 21.24 -27.53
C ALA A 181 -3.19 22.48 -26.66
N ALA A 182 -4.08 22.34 -25.66
CA ALA A 182 -4.43 23.40 -24.73
C ALA A 182 -3.34 23.63 -23.67
N GLN A 183 -2.82 22.56 -23.07
CA GLN A 183 -1.96 22.63 -21.89
C GLN A 183 -0.48 22.43 -22.21
N ASN A 184 -0.18 21.53 -23.16
CA ASN A 184 1.15 21.00 -23.44
C ASN A 184 1.51 20.96 -24.94
N PRO A 185 1.35 22.05 -25.70
CA PRO A 185 1.56 22.02 -27.16
C PRO A 185 2.98 21.57 -27.56
N GLY A 186 3.98 21.81 -26.70
CA GLY A 186 5.35 21.35 -26.92
C GLY A 186 5.51 19.82 -26.96
N ARG A 187 4.61 19.06 -26.32
CA ARG A 187 4.62 17.58 -26.40
C ARG A 187 4.22 17.13 -27.80
N ILE A 188 3.18 17.72 -28.38
CA ILE A 188 2.77 17.50 -29.77
C ILE A 188 3.87 17.99 -30.73
N GLU A 189 4.51 19.13 -30.49
CA GLU A 189 5.63 19.59 -31.34
C GLU A 189 6.79 18.58 -31.37
N SER A 190 7.09 17.94 -30.25
CA SER A 190 8.14 16.92 -30.16
C SER A 190 7.70 15.51 -30.59
N MET A 191 6.40 15.31 -30.83
CA MET A 191 5.82 14.04 -31.28
C MET A 191 6.19 13.74 -32.74
N PHE A 192 6.38 14.77 -33.56
CA PHE A 192 6.59 14.64 -34.99
C PHE A 192 8.03 14.94 -35.40
N VAL A 193 8.58 14.09 -36.26
CA VAL A 193 9.79 14.37 -37.04
C VAL A 193 9.42 14.34 -38.51
N ASP A 194 9.69 15.44 -39.23
CA ASP A 194 9.59 15.50 -40.69
C ASP A 194 10.84 14.86 -41.30
N ASP A 195 10.70 13.63 -41.81
CA ASP A 195 11.76 12.86 -42.44
C ASP A 195 11.96 13.25 -43.93
N GLY A 196 11.15 14.20 -44.42
CA GLY A 196 11.17 14.73 -45.77
C GLY A 196 10.34 13.92 -46.76
N ASN A 197 10.08 14.52 -47.92
CA ASN A 197 9.28 13.93 -49.02
C ASN A 197 7.88 13.46 -48.61
N GLY A 198 7.26 14.12 -47.62
CA GLY A 198 5.92 13.78 -47.14
C GLY A 198 5.89 12.55 -46.22
N VAL A 199 7.01 12.19 -45.59
CA VAL A 199 7.11 11.11 -44.60
C VAL A 199 7.38 11.71 -43.23
N TYR A 200 6.70 11.18 -42.22
CA TYR A 200 6.79 11.66 -40.84
C TYR A 200 6.94 10.47 -39.89
N SER A 201 7.85 10.60 -38.93
CA SER A 201 7.91 9.72 -37.76
C SER A 201 7.10 10.34 -36.62
N VAL A 202 6.25 9.54 -35.99
CA VAL A 202 5.32 9.94 -34.92
C VAL A 202 5.63 9.15 -33.66
N ARG A 203 5.81 9.83 -32.53
CA ARG A 203 6.18 9.24 -31.24
C ARG A 203 4.99 9.08 -30.30
N PHE A 204 4.90 7.92 -29.67
CA PHE A 204 4.03 7.64 -28.52
C PHE A 204 4.86 7.19 -27.32
N THR A 205 4.27 7.16 -26.13
CA THR A 205 4.92 6.68 -24.90
C THR A 205 4.15 5.50 -24.32
N ILE A 206 4.63 4.28 -24.52
CA ILE A 206 3.94 3.06 -24.08
C ILE A 206 4.72 2.45 -22.91
N GLY A 207 4.08 2.31 -21.74
CA GLY A 207 4.75 1.75 -20.56
C GLY A 207 5.96 2.57 -20.05
N GLY A 208 6.05 3.84 -20.45
CA GLY A 208 7.19 4.73 -20.16
C GLY A 208 8.28 4.75 -21.23
N ASP A 209 8.20 3.91 -22.26
CA ASP A 209 9.17 3.84 -23.37
C ASP A 209 8.67 4.59 -24.61
N GLU A 210 9.58 5.22 -25.36
CA GLU A 210 9.24 5.85 -26.64
C GLU A 210 9.02 4.81 -27.74
N VAL A 211 7.84 4.82 -28.35
CA VAL A 211 7.50 3.98 -29.52
C VAL A 211 7.28 4.89 -30.73
N TRP A 212 7.81 4.49 -31.88
CA TRP A 212 7.82 5.32 -33.08
C TRP A 212 7.14 4.62 -34.26
N GLU A 213 6.23 5.33 -34.92
CA GLU A 213 5.53 4.90 -36.12
C GLU A 213 5.85 5.82 -37.30
N THR A 214 6.01 5.23 -38.50
CA THR A 214 6.28 5.99 -39.72
C THR A 214 5.02 6.08 -40.56
N VAL A 215 4.60 7.30 -40.87
CA VAL A 215 3.43 7.61 -41.70
C VAL A 215 3.82 8.51 -42.88
N ASN A 216 2.95 8.58 -43.89
CA ASN A 216 3.11 9.54 -44.98
C ASN A 216 1.90 10.48 -45.11
N ASP A 217 2.06 11.47 -45.99
CA ASP A 217 1.09 12.53 -46.31
C ASP A 217 -0.18 12.07 -47.06
N GLN A 218 -0.38 10.77 -47.23
CA GLN A 218 -1.61 10.23 -47.80
C GLN A 218 -2.65 10.05 -46.69
N LEU A 219 -3.75 10.80 -46.74
CA LEU A 219 -4.82 10.74 -45.74
C LEU A 219 -6.13 10.21 -46.36
N PRO A 220 -6.96 9.49 -45.59
CA PRO A 220 -8.27 9.04 -46.06
C PRO A 220 -9.22 10.21 -46.32
N VAL A 221 -9.86 10.19 -47.49
CA VAL A 221 -10.91 11.13 -47.88
C VAL A 221 -12.15 10.37 -48.35
N PHE A 222 -13.32 10.99 -48.18
CA PHE A 222 -14.55 10.47 -48.78
C PHE A 222 -14.49 10.55 -50.31
N SER A 223 -14.75 9.40 -50.95
CA SER A 223 -14.69 9.21 -52.39
C SER A 223 -15.68 10.15 -53.09
N GLY A 224 -15.16 11.11 -53.85
CA GLY A 224 -15.95 12.05 -54.66
C GLY A 224 -16.21 13.41 -54.02
N TYR A 225 -15.86 13.61 -52.74
CA TYR A 225 -15.97 14.89 -52.04
C TYR A 225 -14.60 15.54 -51.77
N GLY A 226 -13.54 14.73 -51.63
CA GLY A 226 -12.18 15.24 -51.36
C GLY A 226 -12.02 15.87 -49.98
N ARG A 227 -12.96 15.58 -49.07
CA ARG A 227 -12.95 15.94 -47.64
C ARG A 227 -12.36 14.77 -46.85
N LEU A 228 -11.57 15.08 -45.82
CA LEU A 228 -11.03 14.09 -44.88
C LEU A 228 -12.15 13.25 -44.25
N ALA A 229 -11.88 11.97 -43.99
CA ALA A 229 -12.88 11.03 -43.50
C ALA A 229 -12.94 10.92 -41.97
N PHE A 230 -11.81 11.13 -41.31
CA PHE A 230 -11.61 10.84 -39.88
C PHE A 230 -11.25 12.12 -39.14
N GLN A 231 -10.07 12.25 -38.52
CA GLN A 231 -9.69 13.54 -37.94
C GLN A 231 -9.77 14.69 -38.96
N ASN A 232 -10.03 15.88 -38.43
CA ASN A 232 -10.07 17.14 -39.16
C ASN A 232 -11.10 17.18 -40.31
N ALA A 233 -12.07 16.24 -40.35
CA ALA A 233 -13.16 16.25 -41.31
C ALA A 233 -14.03 17.52 -41.20
N ASP A 234 -14.16 18.07 -39.98
CA ASP A 234 -15.01 19.22 -39.65
C ASP A 234 -14.27 20.44 -39.08
N SER A 235 -12.93 20.47 -39.09
CA SER A 235 -12.24 21.75 -38.89
C SER A 235 -12.44 22.58 -40.18
N GLY A 236 -13.05 23.76 -40.12
CA GLY A 236 -12.35 24.97 -39.76
C GLY A 236 -11.28 25.33 -40.79
N ASP A 237 -10.12 24.67 -40.68
CA ASP A 237 -8.88 24.98 -41.38
C ASP A 237 -8.34 23.73 -42.09
N THR A 238 -8.75 23.54 -43.35
CA THR A 238 -8.34 22.39 -44.18
C THR A 238 -6.87 22.43 -44.62
N GLN A 239 -5.99 23.19 -43.94
CA GLN A 239 -4.58 23.41 -44.29
C GLN A 239 -3.60 22.92 -43.21
N VAL A 240 -4.11 22.27 -42.16
CA VAL A 240 -3.32 21.73 -41.04
C VAL A 240 -3.63 20.25 -40.93
N PHE A 241 -2.64 19.39 -40.65
CA PHE A 241 -2.88 17.93 -40.66
C PHE A 241 -2.08 17.13 -39.63
N TRP A 242 -1.52 17.78 -38.59
CA TRP A 242 -0.81 17.04 -37.53
C TRP A 242 -1.75 16.07 -36.78
N ALA A 243 -3.00 16.46 -36.52
CA ALA A 243 -3.98 15.61 -35.83
C ALA A 243 -4.32 14.37 -36.67
N ASP A 244 -4.48 14.55 -37.98
CA ASP A 244 -4.67 13.46 -38.95
C ASP A 244 -3.50 12.47 -38.97
N LEU A 245 -2.26 12.98 -38.90
CA LEU A 245 -1.08 12.12 -38.85
C LEU A 245 -0.97 11.38 -37.52
N ALA A 246 -1.31 12.01 -36.39
CA ALA A 246 -1.36 11.34 -35.09
C ALA A 246 -2.36 10.19 -35.11
N GLU A 247 -3.58 10.42 -35.60
CA GLU A 247 -4.62 9.38 -35.73
C GLU A 247 -4.18 8.25 -36.66
N LYS A 248 -3.63 8.58 -37.83
CA LYS A 248 -3.10 7.59 -38.76
C LYS A 248 -2.00 6.74 -38.14
N ALA A 249 -1.07 7.37 -37.41
CA ALA A 249 0.02 6.67 -36.75
C ALA A 249 -0.51 5.77 -35.62
N TYR A 250 -1.51 6.23 -34.85
CA TYR A 250 -2.13 5.43 -33.80
C TYR A 250 -2.87 4.21 -34.37
N ALA A 251 -3.53 4.36 -35.53
CA ALA A 251 -4.14 3.26 -36.27
C ALA A 251 -3.10 2.23 -36.79
N GLN A 252 -1.91 2.68 -37.20
CA GLN A 252 -0.80 1.78 -37.56
C GLN A 252 -0.24 1.07 -36.32
N LEU A 253 -0.06 1.80 -35.22
CA LEU A 253 0.45 1.28 -33.95
C LEU A 253 -0.40 0.11 -33.42
N ALA A 254 -1.71 0.12 -33.67
CA ALA A 254 -2.61 -0.97 -33.27
C ALA A 254 -2.18 -2.36 -33.78
N GLU A 255 -1.52 -2.46 -34.93
CA GLU A 255 -1.06 -3.73 -35.51
C GLU A 255 0.17 -4.31 -34.77
N THR A 256 0.93 -3.47 -34.06
CA THR A 256 2.11 -3.90 -33.29
C THR A 256 1.71 -4.72 -32.05
N GLY A 257 0.52 -4.45 -31.50
CA GLY A 257 0.03 -5.03 -30.26
C GLY A 257 0.50 -4.33 -28.98
N GLU A 258 1.30 -3.26 -29.09
CA GLU A 258 1.88 -2.54 -27.95
C GLU A 258 0.81 -1.79 -27.12
N ILE A 259 -0.26 -1.29 -27.75
CA ILE A 259 -1.32 -0.50 -27.10
C ILE A 259 -2.45 -1.35 -26.48
N GLY A 260 -2.24 -2.65 -26.24
CA GLY A 260 -3.13 -3.47 -25.41
C GLY A 260 -4.56 -3.72 -25.92
N LEU A 261 -4.87 -3.40 -27.19
CA LEU A 261 -6.23 -3.51 -27.72
C LEU A 261 -6.78 -4.96 -27.70
N PRO A 262 -8.12 -5.14 -27.52
CA PRO A 262 -8.75 -6.46 -27.53
C PRO A 262 -8.45 -7.27 -28.80
N ALA A 263 -8.36 -8.60 -28.63
CA ALA A 263 -8.16 -9.53 -29.75
C ALA A 263 -9.23 -9.34 -30.84
N GLY A 264 -8.79 -8.96 -32.04
CA GLY A 264 -9.66 -8.60 -33.16
C GLY A 264 -9.66 -7.10 -33.51
N LYS A 265 -9.12 -6.23 -32.66
CA LYS A 265 -8.85 -4.81 -32.96
C LYS A 265 -7.37 -4.53 -33.26
N THR A 266 -6.48 -5.51 -33.23
CA THR A 266 -5.03 -5.33 -33.48
C THR A 266 -4.68 -5.41 -34.98
N GLN A 267 -5.27 -4.56 -35.82
CA GLN A 267 -5.09 -4.55 -37.27
C GLN A 267 -4.61 -3.15 -37.69
N ASN A 268 -3.88 -3.05 -38.80
CA ASN A 268 -3.51 -1.77 -39.40
C ASN A 268 -4.74 -1.15 -40.12
N ALA A 269 -5.70 -0.62 -39.35
CA ALA A 269 -6.98 -0.13 -39.83
C ALA A 269 -7.52 1.00 -38.95
N TYR A 270 -8.24 1.97 -39.52
CA TYR A 270 -8.88 3.01 -38.69
C TYR A 270 -9.96 2.44 -37.77
N ALA A 271 -10.71 1.44 -38.23
CA ALA A 271 -11.70 0.74 -37.40
C ALA A 271 -11.09 0.02 -36.16
N SER A 272 -9.76 -0.13 -36.09
CA SER A 272 -9.09 -0.69 -34.93
C SER A 272 -9.07 0.25 -33.72
N ILE A 273 -9.09 1.55 -33.97
CA ILE A 273 -9.05 2.60 -32.94
C ILE A 273 -10.44 3.20 -32.67
N ASP A 274 -11.50 2.53 -33.12
CA ASP A 274 -12.89 2.86 -32.75
C ASP A 274 -13.16 2.42 -31.30
N GLY A 275 -13.67 3.30 -30.44
CA GLY A 275 -13.98 3.03 -29.03
C GLY A 275 -12.75 2.63 -28.21
N LEU A 276 -11.93 3.63 -27.87
CA LEU A 276 -10.68 3.48 -27.12
C LEU A 276 -10.91 3.63 -25.61
N ASP A 277 -9.94 3.18 -24.81
CA ASP A 277 -9.90 3.50 -23.39
C ASP A 277 -9.21 4.86 -23.20
N THR A 278 -9.83 5.74 -22.41
CA THR A 278 -9.32 7.10 -22.20
C THR A 278 -7.97 7.10 -21.48
N ASP A 279 -7.76 6.19 -20.53
CA ASP A 279 -6.55 6.16 -19.72
C ASP A 279 -5.36 5.77 -20.59
N ASP A 280 -5.54 4.71 -21.38
CA ASP A 280 -4.51 4.22 -22.28
C ASP A 280 -4.12 5.31 -23.29
N VAL A 281 -5.11 5.95 -23.93
CA VAL A 281 -4.86 7.00 -24.92
C VAL A 281 -4.16 8.21 -24.31
N LEU A 282 -4.65 8.70 -23.17
CA LEU A 282 -4.08 9.88 -22.52
C LEU A 282 -2.64 9.60 -22.07
N ASN A 283 -2.39 8.43 -21.47
CA ASN A 283 -1.05 8.00 -21.07
C ASN A 283 -0.11 7.87 -22.28
N ASN A 284 -0.59 7.25 -23.37
CA ASN A 284 0.19 7.01 -24.58
C ASN A 284 0.63 8.29 -25.30
N LEU A 285 -0.13 9.38 -25.13
CA LEU A 285 0.15 10.68 -25.75
C LEU A 285 0.90 11.64 -24.84
N SER A 286 0.52 11.73 -23.56
CA SER A 286 1.06 12.75 -22.67
C SER A 286 2.47 12.41 -22.19
N GLY A 287 2.87 11.13 -22.20
CA GLY A 287 4.14 10.68 -21.64
C GLY A 287 4.16 10.75 -20.11
N GLY A 288 2.98 10.72 -19.49
CA GLY A 288 2.82 10.47 -18.06
C GLY A 288 3.27 9.07 -17.67
N SER A 289 3.41 8.86 -16.36
CA SER A 289 3.67 7.54 -15.77
C SER A 289 2.38 6.84 -15.29
N SER A 290 1.28 7.58 -15.18
CA SER A 290 -0.04 7.05 -14.82
C SER A 290 -1.15 8.07 -15.10
N VAL A 291 -2.36 7.58 -15.37
CA VAL A 291 -3.61 8.36 -15.36
C VAL A 291 -4.43 7.97 -14.13
N VAL A 292 -5.06 8.96 -13.49
CA VAL A 292 -5.99 8.75 -12.38
C VAL A 292 -7.40 9.09 -12.83
N ASN A 293 -8.32 8.15 -12.64
CA ASN A 293 -9.74 8.32 -12.89
C ASN A 293 -10.50 8.69 -11.63
N TYR A 294 -11.35 9.71 -11.74
CA TYR A 294 -12.23 10.19 -10.69
C TYR A 294 -13.67 9.95 -11.12
N ALA A 295 -14.35 9.05 -10.41
CA ALA A 295 -15.71 8.67 -10.78
C ALA A 295 -16.74 9.64 -10.18
N TYR A 296 -17.77 10.02 -10.94
CA TYR A 296 -18.83 10.89 -10.41
C TYR A 296 -19.55 10.29 -9.19
N SER A 297 -19.55 8.96 -9.11
CA SER A 297 -20.20 8.20 -8.04
C SER A 297 -19.41 8.18 -6.73
N ASP A 298 -18.16 8.68 -6.73
CA ASP A 298 -17.34 8.75 -5.54
C ASP A 298 -17.90 9.77 -4.54
N THR A 299 -17.84 9.42 -3.25
CA THR A 299 -18.35 10.27 -2.17
C THR A 299 -17.64 11.64 -2.11
N ASN A 300 -16.46 11.74 -2.72
CA ASN A 300 -15.61 12.93 -2.72
C ASN A 300 -15.74 13.77 -4.00
N TRP A 301 -16.59 13.41 -4.96
CA TRP A 301 -16.69 14.08 -6.26
C TRP A 301 -16.63 15.62 -6.20
N ASN A 302 -17.47 16.24 -5.35
CA ASN A 302 -17.47 17.70 -5.23
C ASN A 302 -16.18 18.29 -4.62
N ALA A 303 -15.47 17.52 -3.80
CA ALA A 303 -14.17 17.90 -3.25
C ALA A 303 -13.04 17.74 -4.28
N ASP A 304 -13.15 16.77 -5.20
CA ASP A 304 -12.19 16.54 -6.29
C ASP A 304 -12.12 17.71 -7.29
N LYS A 305 -13.11 18.60 -7.29
CA LYS A 305 -13.09 19.86 -8.04
C LYS A 305 -11.78 20.63 -7.84
N GLU A 306 -11.29 20.73 -6.60
CA GLU A 306 -10.05 21.46 -6.31
C GLU A 306 -8.81 20.74 -6.85
N ILE A 307 -8.86 19.41 -6.98
CA ILE A 307 -7.81 18.61 -7.61
C ILE A 307 -7.74 18.94 -9.11
N PHE A 308 -8.88 18.98 -9.80
CA PHE A 308 -8.92 19.28 -11.24
C PHE A 308 -8.44 20.70 -11.54
N ILE A 309 -8.82 21.67 -10.71
CA ILE A 309 -8.34 23.06 -10.81
C ILE A 309 -6.82 23.11 -10.63
N ALA A 310 -6.29 22.40 -9.61
CA ALA A 310 -4.87 22.36 -9.34
C ALA A 310 -4.08 21.67 -10.46
N ALA A 311 -4.61 20.59 -11.02
CA ALA A 311 -4.03 19.85 -12.13
C ALA A 311 -3.96 20.70 -13.41
N LEU A 312 -5.07 21.37 -13.77
CA LEU A 312 -5.06 22.33 -14.89
C LEU A 312 -4.06 23.47 -14.68
N ALA A 313 -3.90 23.95 -13.44
CA ALA A 313 -2.96 25.00 -13.09
C ALA A 313 -1.49 24.54 -13.12
N SER A 314 -1.20 23.23 -12.92
CA SER A 314 0.13 22.65 -13.12
C SER A 314 0.39 22.23 -14.57
N GLY A 315 -0.60 22.37 -15.45
CA GLY A 315 -0.51 21.99 -16.85
C GLY A 315 -0.74 20.50 -17.09
N GLU A 316 -1.37 19.76 -16.17
CA GLU A 316 -1.85 18.41 -16.49
C GLU A 316 -2.98 18.46 -17.53
N ASP A 317 -3.12 17.36 -18.24
CA ASP A 317 -4.11 17.10 -19.28
C ASP A 317 -5.32 16.36 -18.69
N LEU A 318 -6.52 16.87 -18.95
CA LEU A 318 -7.77 16.36 -18.37
C LEU A 318 -8.79 16.03 -19.45
N ILE A 319 -9.43 14.87 -19.30
CA ILE A 319 -10.52 14.39 -20.15
C ILE A 319 -11.72 14.05 -19.28
N VAL A 320 -12.92 14.36 -19.75
CA VAL A 320 -14.17 13.92 -19.13
C VAL A 320 -14.93 13.00 -20.08
N ASN A 321 -15.30 11.83 -19.59
CA ASN A 321 -16.18 10.90 -20.28
C ASN A 321 -17.62 11.15 -19.84
N SER A 322 -18.55 11.09 -20.78
CA SER A 322 -19.98 11.22 -20.48
C SER A 322 -20.76 10.02 -20.99
N TYR A 323 -21.68 9.49 -20.17
CA TYR A 323 -22.42 8.26 -20.49
C TYR A 323 -23.88 8.53 -20.83
N SER A 324 -24.35 9.77 -20.66
CA SER A 324 -25.64 10.24 -21.15
C SER A 324 -25.54 11.64 -21.75
N GLY A 325 -26.59 12.07 -22.48
CA GLY A 325 -26.56 13.32 -23.24
C GLY A 325 -27.52 14.38 -22.73
N THR A 326 -27.14 15.65 -22.87
CA THR A 326 -27.93 16.82 -22.48
C THR A 326 -28.15 17.77 -23.66
N ARG A 327 -28.99 18.78 -23.44
CA ARG A 327 -29.18 19.90 -24.38
C ARG A 327 -29.16 21.21 -23.63
N ASP A 328 -28.60 22.22 -24.27
CA ASP A 328 -28.62 23.60 -23.79
C ASP A 328 -30.03 24.22 -23.89
N SER A 329 -30.15 25.47 -23.46
CA SER A 329 -31.43 26.20 -23.50
C SER A 329 -31.89 26.59 -24.91
N GLN A 330 -30.99 26.55 -25.89
CA GLN A 330 -31.20 26.84 -27.30
C GLN A 330 -31.58 25.57 -28.09
N GLY A 331 -31.46 24.40 -27.46
CA GLY A 331 -31.77 23.08 -28.01
C GLY A 331 -30.58 22.41 -28.70
N HIS A 332 -29.37 22.97 -28.62
CA HIS A 332 -28.15 22.31 -29.06
C HIS A 332 -27.80 21.16 -28.11
N THR A 333 -27.19 20.11 -28.63
CA THR A 333 -26.63 19.03 -27.81
C THR A 333 -25.39 19.54 -27.08
N GLU A 334 -25.35 19.43 -25.76
CA GLU A 334 -24.24 19.89 -24.95
C GLU A 334 -23.34 18.69 -24.59
N PHE A 335 -23.80 17.77 -23.73
CA PHE A 335 -23.18 16.45 -23.56
C PHE A 335 -23.72 15.42 -24.57
N VAL A 336 -22.84 14.54 -25.03
CA VAL A 336 -23.13 13.42 -25.94
C VAL A 336 -22.97 12.12 -25.18
N ALA A 337 -23.89 11.17 -25.30
CA ALA A 337 -23.76 9.90 -24.58
C ALA A 337 -22.64 9.02 -25.16
N LEU A 338 -21.85 8.38 -24.28
CA LEU A 338 -20.69 7.55 -24.60
C LEU A 338 -19.64 8.36 -25.40
N HIS A 339 -19.27 9.53 -24.89
CA HIS A 339 -18.41 10.48 -25.58
C HIS A 339 -17.43 11.18 -24.63
N ALA A 340 -16.19 11.36 -25.10
CA ALA A 340 -15.13 12.05 -24.39
C ALA A 340 -15.04 13.54 -24.79
N PHE A 341 -14.75 14.40 -23.81
CA PHE A 341 -14.50 15.82 -23.97
C PHE A 341 -13.20 16.19 -23.28
N ALA A 342 -12.45 17.14 -23.84
CA ALA A 342 -11.28 17.68 -23.15
C ALA A 342 -11.70 18.77 -22.16
N ILE A 343 -11.10 18.80 -20.96
CA ILE A 343 -11.21 19.95 -20.06
C ILE A 343 -10.05 20.88 -20.37
N VAL A 344 -10.33 22.02 -20.98
CA VAL A 344 -9.32 22.98 -21.47
C VAL A 344 -9.14 24.19 -20.57
N GLY A 345 -9.87 24.27 -19.45
CA GLY A 345 -9.74 25.35 -18.49
C GLY A 345 -10.80 25.35 -17.39
N TYR A 346 -10.70 26.35 -16.51
CA TYR A 346 -11.62 26.59 -15.40
C TYR A 346 -11.98 28.08 -15.33
N ASP A 347 -13.26 28.41 -15.36
CA ASP A 347 -13.74 29.78 -15.14
C ASP A 347 -14.10 29.97 -13.66
N ALA A 348 -13.24 30.68 -12.93
CA ALA A 348 -13.46 31.01 -11.52
C ALA A 348 -14.64 31.98 -11.27
N ALA A 349 -15.15 32.67 -12.29
CA ALA A 349 -16.28 33.60 -12.17
C ALA A 349 -17.63 32.86 -12.12
N THR A 350 -17.78 31.80 -12.90
CA THR A 350 -18.97 30.93 -12.92
C THR A 350 -18.80 29.75 -11.97
N GLY A 351 -17.56 29.31 -11.76
CA GLY A 351 -17.21 28.14 -10.95
C GLY A 351 -17.23 26.84 -11.75
N ASP A 352 -17.11 26.91 -13.07
CA ASP A 352 -17.35 25.80 -13.98
C ASP A 352 -16.10 25.48 -14.82
N PHE A 353 -16.01 24.24 -15.30
CA PHE A 353 -14.95 23.79 -16.19
C PHE A 353 -15.30 24.11 -17.64
N ILE A 354 -14.30 24.47 -18.43
CA ILE A 354 -14.47 24.74 -19.86
C ILE A 354 -14.19 23.44 -20.60
N LEU A 355 -15.24 22.83 -21.14
CA LEU A 355 -15.18 21.57 -21.88
C LEU A 355 -15.11 21.85 -23.38
N ARG A 356 -14.32 21.06 -24.09
CA ARG A 356 -14.17 21.10 -25.55
C ARG A 356 -14.57 19.76 -26.15
N ASN A 357 -15.57 19.78 -27.01
CA ASN A 357 -16.01 18.61 -27.78
C ASN A 357 -15.04 18.34 -28.94
N PRO A 358 -14.53 17.10 -29.10
CA PRO A 358 -13.65 16.75 -30.21
C PRO A 358 -14.30 16.84 -31.60
N TRP A 359 -15.62 16.98 -31.72
CA TRP A 359 -16.34 17.15 -33.00
C TRP A 359 -16.08 18.48 -33.77
N GLY A 360 -15.01 19.22 -33.48
CA GLY A 360 -14.52 20.27 -34.38
C GLY A 360 -14.71 21.70 -33.89
N THR A 361 -15.08 22.63 -34.79
CA THR A 361 -14.97 24.10 -34.58
C THR A 361 -16.29 24.86 -34.76
N ASP A 362 -16.39 26.01 -34.08
CA ASP A 362 -17.61 26.82 -33.97
C ASP A 362 -18.13 27.31 -35.34
N GLY A 363 -19.15 26.63 -35.86
CA GLY A 363 -19.88 26.99 -37.07
C GLY A 363 -21.28 27.56 -36.78
N GLN A 364 -21.71 28.56 -37.55
CA GLN A 364 -23.11 29.01 -37.51
C GLN A 364 -24.04 27.88 -38.00
N GLY A 365 -24.88 27.35 -37.12
CA GLY A 365 -25.91 26.36 -37.47
C GLY A 365 -25.61 24.90 -37.08
N LEU A 366 -24.56 24.66 -36.28
CA LEU A 366 -24.34 23.35 -35.65
C LEU A 366 -25.46 23.05 -34.63
N GLY A 367 -25.86 21.79 -34.53
CA GLY A 367 -26.89 21.33 -33.59
C GLY A 367 -26.35 20.92 -32.22
N TYR A 368 -25.09 21.25 -31.92
CA TYR A 368 -24.34 20.90 -30.72
C TYR A 368 -23.36 22.01 -30.33
N ASP A 369 -22.99 22.02 -29.06
CA ASP A 369 -22.02 22.96 -28.51
C ASP A 369 -20.61 22.39 -28.61
N VAL A 370 -19.73 23.20 -29.20
CA VAL A 370 -18.35 22.81 -29.44
C VAL A 370 -17.49 23.08 -28.20
N GLN A 371 -17.76 24.18 -27.51
CA GLN A 371 -17.14 24.52 -26.23
C GLN A 371 -18.18 25.16 -25.33
N PHE A 372 -18.26 24.68 -24.10
CA PHE A 372 -19.24 25.12 -23.11
C PHE A 372 -18.67 25.01 -21.70
N GLU A 373 -19.34 25.63 -20.75
CA GLU A 373 -19.01 25.55 -19.33
C GLU A 373 -19.89 24.49 -18.67
N ALA A 374 -19.29 23.60 -17.88
CA ALA A 374 -20.01 22.59 -17.13
C ALA A 374 -19.57 22.61 -15.66
N SER A 375 -20.55 22.63 -14.77
CA SER A 375 -20.31 22.46 -13.34
C SER A 375 -20.05 20.98 -13.02
N MET A 376 -19.50 20.71 -11.83
CA MET A 376 -19.39 19.34 -11.30
C MET A 376 -20.76 18.63 -11.25
N ASN A 377 -21.87 19.36 -11.09
CA ASN A 377 -23.20 18.77 -11.10
C ASN A 377 -23.67 18.42 -12.50
N ASP A 378 -23.27 19.19 -13.51
CA ASP A 378 -23.64 18.91 -14.90
C ASP A 378 -22.89 17.66 -15.38
N ILE A 379 -21.60 17.56 -15.06
CA ILE A 379 -20.78 16.37 -15.33
C ILE A 379 -21.33 15.14 -14.59
N ALA A 380 -21.61 15.22 -13.29
CA ALA A 380 -22.24 14.11 -12.56
C ALA A 380 -23.64 13.79 -13.07
N GLY A 381 -24.37 14.78 -13.58
CA GLY A 381 -25.69 14.62 -14.17
C GLY A 381 -25.69 13.78 -15.44
N VAL A 382 -24.53 13.62 -16.08
CA VAL A 382 -24.32 12.74 -17.24
C VAL A 382 -23.59 11.44 -16.90
N ASP A 383 -23.52 11.11 -15.60
CA ASP A 383 -22.74 10.01 -15.04
C ASP A 383 -21.24 10.12 -15.38
N GLY A 384 -20.71 11.34 -15.56
CA GLY A 384 -19.43 11.56 -16.21
C GLY A 384 -18.21 11.47 -15.30
N ASP A 385 -17.16 10.78 -15.77
CA ASP A 385 -15.92 10.54 -15.02
C ASP A 385 -14.78 11.38 -15.60
N VAL A 386 -13.84 11.81 -14.74
CA VAL A 386 -12.70 12.66 -15.14
C VAL A 386 -11.39 11.89 -15.03
N ALA A 387 -10.68 11.79 -16.15
CA ALA A 387 -9.32 11.29 -16.24
C ALA A 387 -8.32 12.45 -16.13
N VAL A 388 -7.30 12.29 -15.28
CA VAL A 388 -6.23 13.28 -15.07
C VAL A 388 -4.89 12.60 -15.24
N ASP A 389 -4.01 13.15 -16.07
CA ASP A 389 -2.65 12.65 -16.24
C ASP A 389 -1.68 13.21 -15.18
N ASN A 390 -0.40 12.81 -15.26
CA ASN A 390 0.64 13.30 -14.37
C ASN A 390 1.92 13.76 -15.09
N ALA A 391 1.84 14.04 -16.39
CA ALA A 391 3.00 14.25 -17.23
C ALA A 391 3.82 15.50 -16.87
N ASN A 392 3.23 16.51 -16.21
CA ASN A 392 3.92 17.78 -15.87
C ASN A 392 4.29 17.93 -14.40
N GLN A 393 4.11 16.89 -13.60
CA GLN A 393 4.55 16.91 -12.21
C GLN A 393 6.06 16.65 -12.13
N THR A 394 6.89 17.67 -11.87
CA THR A 394 8.35 17.47 -11.70
C THR A 394 8.85 17.68 -10.27
N ALA A 395 7.98 18.03 -9.32
CA ALA A 395 8.35 18.27 -7.94
C ALA A 395 7.32 17.68 -6.98
N LEU A 396 7.79 17.09 -5.88
CA LEU A 396 6.95 16.59 -4.79
C LEU A 396 6.04 17.70 -4.23
N ARG A 397 4.73 17.44 -4.18
CA ARG A 397 3.72 18.33 -3.61
C ARG A 397 2.80 17.59 -2.64
N VAL A 398 2.29 18.34 -1.67
CA VAL A 398 1.17 17.94 -0.81
C VAL A 398 -0.08 18.67 -1.31
N LEU A 399 -1.13 17.93 -1.65
CA LEU A 399 -2.44 18.45 -2.07
C LEU A 399 -3.45 18.22 -0.95
N THR A 400 -4.16 19.26 -0.51
CA THR A 400 -5.14 19.14 0.59
C THR A 400 -6.48 18.62 0.06
N ILE A 401 -7.08 17.66 0.76
CA ILE A 401 -8.38 17.05 0.44
C ILE A 401 -9.43 17.65 1.38
N PRO A 402 -10.46 18.35 0.88
CA PRO A 402 -11.56 18.81 1.73
C PRO A 402 -12.53 17.67 2.08
N GLN A 403 -12.56 17.15 3.33
CA GLN A 403 -13.66 16.30 3.77
C GLN A 403 -14.91 17.12 4.11
N GLY A 404 -16.02 16.79 3.47
CA GLY A 404 -17.36 17.16 3.94
C GLY A 404 -18.11 15.92 4.41
N TYR A 405 -18.80 15.98 5.57
CA TYR A 405 -20.22 15.55 5.67
C TYR A 405 -20.90 15.93 7.03
N GLN A 406 -22.07 16.58 6.87
CA GLN A 406 -23.34 16.57 7.65
C GLN A 406 -23.56 17.41 8.92
N ASP A 407 -24.66 18.16 8.82
CA ASP A 407 -25.45 18.95 9.77
C ASP A 407 -24.94 20.33 10.27
N ALA A 408 -25.52 21.34 9.60
CA ALA A 408 -25.73 22.76 9.95
C ALA A 408 -24.57 23.77 9.78
N VAL A 409 -24.72 24.58 8.71
CA VAL A 409 -24.07 25.87 8.37
C VAL A 409 -22.68 25.78 7.73
N TRP A 410 -22.70 25.79 6.40
CA TRP A 410 -21.58 26.09 5.49
C TRP A 410 -20.87 27.41 5.85
N VAL A 411 -19.56 27.35 6.13
CA VAL A 411 -18.59 28.42 5.84
C VAL A 411 -17.18 27.83 5.55
N GLY A 412 -16.78 27.70 4.29
CA GLY A 412 -15.38 27.95 3.89
C GLY A 412 -14.33 26.83 3.77
N GLY A 413 -14.68 25.55 3.54
CA GLY A 413 -13.68 24.53 3.14
C GLY A 413 -12.63 24.15 4.19
N GLN A 414 -13.04 24.00 5.46
CA GLN A 414 -12.17 23.63 6.58
C GLN A 414 -12.51 22.23 7.13
N GLU A 415 -11.50 21.47 7.55
CA GLU A 415 -11.66 20.19 8.25
C GLU A 415 -12.31 20.41 9.62
N ILE A 416 -13.35 19.65 9.99
CA ILE A 416 -14.05 19.84 11.27
C ILE A 416 -13.66 18.75 12.26
N VAL A 417 -13.04 19.14 13.38
CA VAL A 417 -12.72 18.23 14.48
C VAL A 417 -13.51 18.63 15.73
N GLY A 418 -14.15 17.64 16.37
CA GLY A 418 -14.82 17.85 17.65
C GLY A 418 -13.83 18.28 18.74
N ALA A 419 -14.20 19.25 19.57
CA ALA A 419 -13.41 19.61 20.76
C ALA A 419 -13.20 18.38 21.68
N GLY A 420 -11.95 18.03 21.94
CA GLY A 420 -11.57 16.86 22.74
C GLY A 420 -11.62 15.52 21.98
N SER A 421 -11.82 15.56 20.66
CA SER A 421 -11.74 14.40 19.76
C SER A 421 -10.50 14.49 18.88
N SER A 422 -10.06 13.35 18.37
CA SER A 422 -8.96 13.23 17.42
C SER A 422 -9.47 12.73 16.08
N ALA A 423 -8.88 13.21 14.99
CA ALA A 423 -9.23 12.81 13.63
C ALA A 423 -7.97 12.44 12.82
N PRO A 424 -8.02 11.39 11.98
CA PRO A 424 -6.84 10.93 11.24
C PRO A 424 -6.46 11.89 10.11
N VAL A 425 -5.22 12.42 10.18
CA VAL A 425 -4.72 13.40 9.19
C VAL A 425 -4.39 12.78 7.84
N ALA A 426 -4.18 11.47 7.78
CA ALA A 426 -3.84 10.75 6.54
C ALA A 426 -4.88 10.94 5.42
N SER A 427 -6.13 11.24 5.77
CA SER A 427 -7.23 11.44 4.81
C SER A 427 -7.45 12.90 4.39
N TRP A 428 -6.70 13.84 4.95
CA TRP A 428 -6.89 15.29 4.72
C TRP A 428 -5.99 15.86 3.64
N PHE A 429 -5.07 15.05 3.12
CA PHE A 429 -4.20 15.43 2.03
C PHE A 429 -3.74 14.18 1.29
N THR A 430 -3.28 14.38 0.05
CA THR A 430 -2.54 13.40 -0.72
C THR A 430 -1.18 13.98 -1.10
N THR A 431 -0.26 13.12 -1.53
CA THR A 431 1.03 13.53 -2.09
C THR A 431 1.13 13.09 -3.53
N VAL A 432 1.82 13.91 -4.31
CA VAL A 432 2.07 13.64 -5.72
C VAL A 432 3.50 14.02 -6.03
N ASP A 433 4.20 13.11 -6.67
CA ASP A 433 5.58 13.28 -7.10
C ASP A 433 5.75 12.67 -8.49
N GLY A 434 5.82 13.50 -9.52
CA GLY A 434 6.02 12.99 -10.88
C GLY A 434 7.48 12.66 -11.22
N SER A 435 8.39 12.60 -10.24
CA SER A 435 9.64 11.84 -10.37
C SER A 435 9.46 10.34 -10.12
N GLY A 436 8.30 9.92 -9.57
CA GLY A 436 8.02 8.54 -9.19
C GLY A 436 8.71 8.07 -7.91
N ALA A 437 9.35 8.96 -7.16
CA ALA A 437 9.96 8.62 -5.88
C ALA A 437 8.90 8.50 -4.77
N SER A 438 9.02 7.45 -3.96
CA SER A 438 8.11 7.23 -2.84
C SER A 438 8.38 8.24 -1.72
N VAL A 439 7.32 8.85 -1.20
CA VAL A 439 7.42 9.65 0.03
C VAL A 439 7.87 8.75 1.17
N THR A 440 8.91 9.19 1.89
CA THR A 440 9.54 8.46 2.99
C THR A 440 9.21 9.05 4.35
N GLU A 441 8.96 10.37 4.43
CA GLU A 441 8.64 11.07 5.68
C GLU A 441 7.60 12.17 5.47
N TYR A 442 6.85 12.46 6.55
CA TYR A 442 5.97 13.61 6.67
C TYR A 442 6.37 14.47 7.86
N ARG A 443 6.28 15.78 7.69
CA ARG A 443 6.47 16.76 8.77
C ARG A 443 5.18 17.52 9.01
N PHE A 444 4.86 17.70 10.28
CA PHE A 444 3.66 18.39 10.75
C PHE A 444 4.00 19.52 11.70
N GLU A 445 3.25 20.61 11.60
CA GLU A 445 3.25 21.73 12.54
C GLU A 445 1.80 22.20 12.77
N VAL A 446 1.44 22.55 14.00
CA VAL A 446 0.10 23.06 14.32
C VAL A 446 0.20 24.52 14.74
N ALA A 447 -0.38 25.40 13.94
CA ALA A 447 -0.52 26.82 14.23
C ALA A 447 -1.93 27.14 14.72
N GLY A 448 -2.14 27.11 16.04
CA GLY A 448 -3.42 27.41 16.67
C GLY A 448 -3.80 26.43 17.79
N PRO A 449 -5.08 26.40 18.21
CA PRO A 449 -5.58 25.41 19.17
C PRO A 449 -5.56 24.01 18.55
N GLY A 450 -5.03 23.01 19.27
CA GLY A 450 -4.91 21.63 18.83
C GLY A 450 -3.49 21.09 18.93
N SER A 451 -3.30 19.81 18.67
CA SER A 451 -1.97 19.17 18.65
C SER A 451 -1.95 17.94 17.73
N ILE A 452 -0.76 17.54 17.31
CA ILE A 452 -0.54 16.21 16.72
C ILE A 452 -0.50 15.17 17.83
N ASP A 453 -1.30 14.12 17.67
CA ASP A 453 -1.22 12.87 18.42
C ASP A 453 -0.68 11.79 17.49
N LEU A 454 0.28 11.01 17.95
CA LEU A 454 0.99 10.04 17.13
C LEU A 454 0.38 8.64 17.15
N ASP A 455 -0.51 8.32 18.11
CA ASP A 455 -1.15 7.00 18.25
C ASP A 455 -0.19 5.81 18.02
N GLY A 456 1.04 5.92 18.56
CA GLY A 456 2.09 4.92 18.42
C GLY A 456 3.00 5.04 17.18
N ALA A 457 2.87 6.09 16.37
CA ALA A 457 3.88 6.49 15.38
C ALA A 457 5.17 6.98 16.07
N THR A 458 6.31 6.74 15.42
CA THR A 458 7.61 7.19 15.93
C THR A 458 7.89 8.63 15.51
N ASP A 459 8.19 9.51 16.47
CA ASP A 459 8.64 10.88 16.16
C ASP A 459 10.13 10.87 15.78
N LEU A 460 10.40 11.18 14.51
CA LEU A 460 11.72 11.29 13.89
C LEU A 460 12.27 12.73 13.92
N ALA A 461 11.55 13.69 14.51
CA ALA A 461 11.96 15.09 14.50
C ALA A 461 13.30 15.28 15.23
N THR A 462 14.16 16.11 14.65
CA THR A 462 15.41 16.51 15.32
C THR A 462 15.12 17.45 16.49
N SER A 463 16.09 17.61 17.40
CA SER A 463 15.95 18.56 18.53
C SER A 463 15.71 20.01 18.11
N ALA A 464 16.15 20.41 16.90
CA ALA A 464 15.88 21.73 16.35
C ALA A 464 14.41 21.87 15.88
N GLN A 465 13.89 20.85 15.20
CA GLN A 465 12.50 20.81 14.74
C GLN A 465 11.52 20.76 15.92
N HIS A 466 11.82 19.99 16.97
CA HIS A 466 11.04 20.03 18.21
C HIS A 466 11.03 21.41 18.88
N ALA A 467 12.13 22.17 18.80
CA ALA A 467 12.18 23.52 19.35
C ALA A 467 11.30 24.51 18.56
N GLU A 468 10.97 24.17 17.31
CA GLU A 468 10.03 24.89 16.43
C GLU A 468 8.60 24.36 16.53
N GLY A 469 8.35 23.32 17.35
CA GLY A 469 7.01 22.73 17.52
C GLY A 469 6.61 21.74 16.42
N GLN A 470 7.58 21.22 15.68
CA GLN A 470 7.38 20.27 14.59
C GLN A 470 7.48 18.82 15.06
N THR A 471 6.74 17.96 14.35
CA THR A 471 6.76 16.50 14.49
C THR A 471 7.05 15.89 13.13
N VAL A 472 7.89 14.85 13.08
CA VAL A 472 8.24 14.16 11.83
C VAL A 472 7.93 12.68 12.00
N VAL A 473 7.28 12.06 11.03
CA VAL A 473 6.99 10.62 11.03
C VAL A 473 7.41 10.00 9.71
N SER A 474 7.63 8.70 9.69
CA SER A 474 7.80 7.98 8.42
C SER A 474 6.46 7.94 7.66
N ALA A 475 6.52 7.81 6.34
CA ALA A 475 5.33 7.68 5.50
C ALA A 475 4.46 6.48 5.89
N GLY A 476 5.06 5.38 6.36
CA GLY A 476 4.34 4.20 6.85
C GLY A 476 3.60 4.41 8.19
N ASP A 477 3.97 5.44 8.94
CA ASP A 477 3.34 5.80 10.21
C ASP A 477 2.24 6.88 10.03
N LEU A 478 2.05 7.42 8.82
CA LEU A 478 1.08 8.50 8.55
C LEU A 478 -0.34 8.14 8.99
N SER A 479 -0.77 6.89 8.80
CA SER A 479 -2.12 6.42 9.15
C SER A 479 -2.42 6.44 10.65
N LYS A 480 -1.39 6.53 11.50
CA LYS A 480 -1.49 6.63 12.95
C LYS A 480 -1.52 8.08 13.43
N VAL A 481 -1.12 9.03 12.59
CA VAL A 481 -1.10 10.44 12.99
C VAL A 481 -2.52 10.97 13.04
N LEU A 482 -2.88 11.55 14.17
CA LEU A 482 -4.16 12.18 14.42
C LEU A 482 -3.97 13.66 14.73
N PHE A 483 -4.91 14.50 14.30
CA PHE A 483 -5.06 15.85 14.82
C PHE A 483 -6.03 15.84 15.98
N ALA A 484 -5.57 16.21 17.17
CA ALA A 484 -6.38 16.33 18.37
C ALA A 484 -6.91 17.76 18.52
N GLY A 485 -8.24 17.92 18.44
CA GLY A 485 -8.90 19.21 18.65
C GLY A 485 -8.82 19.63 20.11
N ALA A 486 -8.23 20.81 20.39
CA ALA A 486 -8.21 21.33 21.75
C ALA A 486 -9.63 21.62 22.26
N GLY A 487 -9.92 21.25 23.51
CA GLY A 487 -11.22 21.49 24.14
C GLY A 487 -11.54 22.98 24.29
N ALA A 488 -12.34 23.55 23.39
CA ALA A 488 -12.73 24.96 23.40
C ALA A 488 -14.24 25.13 23.61
N ALA A 489 -14.64 26.08 24.47
CA ALA A 489 -16.06 26.39 24.76
C ALA A 489 -16.74 27.24 23.66
N VAL A 490 -15.97 27.69 22.66
CA VAL A 490 -16.44 28.41 21.47
C VAL A 490 -15.73 27.84 20.25
N PRO A 491 -16.35 27.88 19.05
CA PRO A 491 -15.69 27.42 17.84
C PRO A 491 -14.39 28.19 17.60
N SER A 492 -13.34 27.50 17.23
CA SER A 492 -12.02 28.09 16.99
C SER A 492 -11.36 27.48 15.76
N THR A 493 -10.46 28.24 15.14
CA THR A 493 -9.75 27.80 13.93
C THR A 493 -8.28 27.53 14.24
N SER A 494 -7.75 26.44 13.68
CA SER A 494 -6.36 26.04 13.71
C SER A 494 -5.86 25.82 12.28
N THR A 495 -4.55 25.79 12.08
CA THR A 495 -3.93 25.43 10.80
C THR A 495 -2.97 24.28 11.04
N LEU A 496 -3.18 23.18 10.33
CA LEU A 496 -2.22 22.09 10.25
C LEU A 496 -1.35 22.33 9.02
N ILE A 497 -0.03 22.44 9.23
CA ILE A 497 0.94 22.66 8.16
C ILE A 497 1.66 21.35 7.90
N VAL A 498 1.69 20.92 6.64
CA VAL A 498 2.21 19.62 6.21
C VAL A 498 3.32 19.78 5.18
N TRP A 499 4.37 18.96 5.31
CA TRP A 499 5.37 18.75 4.26
C TRP A 499 5.58 17.26 4.03
N ALA A 500 6.00 16.89 2.82
CA ALA A 500 6.41 15.53 2.45
C ALA A 500 7.89 15.52 2.04
N TYR A 501 8.56 14.37 2.22
CA TYR A 501 9.94 14.14 1.82
C TYR A 501 10.07 12.88 0.96
N ASP A 502 10.62 12.99 -0.24
CA ASP A 502 10.79 11.88 -1.22
C ASP A 502 12.10 11.09 -1.03
N GLY A 503 12.86 11.35 0.04
CA GLY A 503 14.20 10.78 0.25
C GLY A 503 15.35 11.66 -0.25
N ALA A 504 15.06 12.69 -1.06
CA ALA A 504 16.03 13.67 -1.56
C ALA A 504 15.67 15.11 -1.18
N THR A 505 14.41 15.51 -1.33
CA THR A 505 13.94 16.89 -1.13
C THR A 505 12.61 16.96 -0.37
N TRP A 506 12.45 18.05 0.39
CA TRP A 506 11.18 18.37 1.04
C TRP A 506 10.29 19.17 0.09
N SER A 507 8.99 18.88 0.09
CA SER A 507 7.97 19.66 -0.59
C SER A 507 7.90 21.11 -0.07
N ALA A 508 7.14 21.96 -0.76
CA ALA A 508 6.64 23.19 -0.13
C ALA A 508 5.64 22.85 1.00
N ALA A 509 5.43 23.80 1.92
CA ALA A 509 4.42 23.68 2.97
C ALA A 509 3.01 23.71 2.37
N ALA A 510 2.12 22.82 2.82
CA ALA A 510 0.70 22.88 2.57
C ALA A 510 -0.06 23.22 3.86
N ASP A 511 -0.92 24.24 3.80
CA ASP A 511 -1.71 24.70 4.94
C ASP A 511 -3.12 24.09 4.86
N ILE A 512 -3.49 23.29 5.86
CA ILE A 512 -4.83 22.71 6.03
C ILE A 512 -5.54 23.48 7.13
N ALA A 513 -6.63 24.16 6.77
CA ALA A 513 -7.43 24.91 7.73
C ALA A 513 -8.36 23.95 8.51
N VAL A 514 -8.29 24.00 9.84
CA VAL A 514 -9.07 23.12 10.74
C VAL A 514 -10.01 23.96 11.60
N SER A 515 -11.31 23.67 11.55
CA SER A 515 -12.33 24.19 12.44
C SER A 515 -12.55 23.22 13.61
N ILE A 516 -12.37 23.72 14.83
CA ILE A 516 -12.64 22.95 16.05
C ILE A 516 -14.01 23.33 16.58
N ALA A 517 -14.95 22.39 16.52
CA ALA A 517 -16.33 22.58 16.96
C ALA A 517 -16.40 22.78 18.48
N ALA A 518 -17.26 23.69 18.94
CA ALA A 518 -17.47 23.90 20.37
C ALA A 518 -18.12 22.66 21.02
N THR A 519 -17.68 22.30 22.22
CA THR A 519 -18.41 21.33 23.03
C THR A 519 -19.73 21.93 23.51
N ALA A 520 -20.85 21.24 23.32
CA ALA A 520 -22.14 21.70 23.83
C ALA A 520 -22.10 21.81 25.37
N LEU A 521 -22.54 22.95 25.93
CA LEU A 521 -22.66 23.12 27.37
C LEU A 521 -23.80 22.24 27.90
N SER A 522 -23.46 21.30 28.77
CA SER A 522 -24.44 20.43 29.43
C SER A 522 -24.19 20.36 30.93
N VAL A 523 -25.26 20.10 31.67
CA VAL A 523 -25.22 19.75 33.08
C VAL A 523 -25.79 18.34 33.19
N THR A 524 -24.94 17.38 33.53
CA THR A 524 -25.36 15.99 33.71
C THR A 524 -25.50 15.74 35.21
N PRO A 525 -26.71 15.43 35.71
CA PRO A 525 -26.88 15.00 37.08
C PRO A 525 -26.03 13.75 37.33
N LYS A 526 -25.26 13.74 38.41
CA LYS A 526 -24.72 12.48 38.93
C LYS A 526 -25.91 11.76 39.58
N VAL A 527 -26.04 10.44 39.39
CA VAL A 527 -27.22 9.64 39.77
C VAL A 527 -27.72 9.98 41.19
N GLU A 528 -29.05 9.94 41.37
CA GLU A 528 -29.82 10.37 42.55
C GLU A 528 -29.00 10.36 43.85
N THR A 529 -28.73 11.56 44.36
CA THR A 529 -27.85 11.70 45.51
C THR A 529 -28.66 11.61 46.80
N LEU A 530 -28.48 10.51 47.50
CA LEU A 530 -29.02 10.30 48.84
C LEU A 530 -28.19 11.08 49.87
N VAL A 531 -28.86 11.87 50.71
CA VAL A 531 -28.26 12.71 51.77
C VAL A 531 -28.98 12.46 53.10
N ALA A 532 -28.24 12.57 54.21
CA ALA A 532 -28.82 12.46 55.54
C ALA A 532 -29.74 13.66 55.88
N PRO A 533 -30.74 13.50 56.76
CA PRO A 533 -31.55 14.62 57.25
C PRO A 533 -30.71 15.75 57.84
N SER A 534 -30.94 16.99 57.41
CA SER A 534 -30.09 18.17 57.76
C SER A 534 -28.61 18.04 57.35
N GLY A 535 -28.26 16.99 56.60
CA GLY A 535 -26.94 16.78 56.05
C GLY A 535 -26.59 17.84 55.03
N THR A 536 -25.31 18.15 54.92
CA THR A 536 -24.80 19.14 53.97
C THR A 536 -23.94 18.45 52.94
N ILE A 537 -24.19 18.73 51.66
CA ILE A 537 -23.45 18.18 50.53
C ILE A 537 -22.88 19.30 49.67
N ALA A 538 -21.68 19.12 49.12
CA ALA A 538 -21.11 20.10 48.20
C ALA A 538 -21.86 20.06 46.86
N LEU A 539 -22.29 21.21 46.33
CA LEU A 539 -23.05 21.21 45.07
C LEU A 539 -22.23 20.65 43.90
N SER A 540 -20.91 20.84 43.93
CA SER A 540 -19.97 20.27 42.95
C SER A 540 -19.98 18.73 42.90
N SER A 541 -20.52 18.06 43.91
CA SER A 541 -20.65 16.61 43.94
C SER A 541 -21.96 16.09 43.31
N LEU A 542 -22.95 16.94 43.08
CA LEU A 542 -24.29 16.55 42.64
C LEU A 542 -24.44 16.44 41.12
N PHE A 543 -23.56 17.08 40.37
CA PHE A 543 -23.60 17.08 38.91
C PHE A 543 -22.19 17.23 38.33
N GLN A 544 -22.11 17.03 37.02
CA GLN A 544 -20.96 17.36 36.21
C GLN A 544 -21.39 18.38 35.17
N ALA A 545 -20.61 19.43 35.00
CA ALA A 545 -20.76 20.35 33.88
C ALA A 545 -19.74 19.98 32.81
N GLU A 546 -20.22 19.84 31.58
CA GLU A 546 -19.40 19.48 30.43
C GLU A 546 -19.41 20.64 29.42
N GLY A 547 -18.38 20.67 28.56
CA GLY A 547 -18.21 21.69 27.53
C GLY A 547 -17.71 23.06 27.99
N ILE A 548 -17.33 23.21 29.25
CA ILE A 548 -16.83 24.49 29.82
C ILE A 548 -15.34 24.80 29.52
N GLY A 549 -14.53 23.79 29.19
CA GLY A 549 -13.10 23.94 28.84
C GLY A 549 -12.25 24.70 29.89
N SER A 550 -11.09 25.22 29.49
CA SER A 550 -10.23 26.12 30.30
C SER A 550 -10.65 27.61 30.21
N SER A 551 -11.87 27.87 29.76
CA SER A 551 -12.32 29.20 29.35
C SER A 551 -12.41 30.18 30.53
N PRO A 552 -11.89 31.41 30.41
CA PRO A 552 -12.12 32.45 31.41
C PRO A 552 -13.59 32.89 31.41
N GLY A 553 -14.20 32.99 32.61
CA GLY A 553 -15.55 33.56 32.79
C GLY A 553 -16.71 32.55 32.78
N VAL A 554 -16.53 31.38 33.42
CA VAL A 554 -17.60 30.38 33.66
C VAL A 554 -18.45 30.75 34.89
N PHE A 555 -19.77 30.62 34.78
CA PHE A 555 -20.76 30.88 35.84
C PHE A 555 -21.77 29.73 35.97
N TYR A 556 -22.34 29.58 37.16
CA TYR A 556 -23.37 28.61 37.50
C TYR A 556 -24.58 29.33 38.08
N ASP A 557 -25.75 29.03 37.51
CA ASP A 557 -27.05 29.47 38.02
C ASP A 557 -27.74 28.31 38.72
N ILE A 558 -28.19 28.53 39.95
CA ILE A 558 -28.69 27.47 40.84
C ILE A 558 -29.93 27.92 41.61
N GLU A 559 -30.98 27.11 41.61
CA GLU A 559 -32.15 27.33 42.47
C GLU A 559 -32.72 26.06 43.09
N VAL A 560 -33.41 26.23 44.22
CA VAL A 560 -34.23 25.18 44.85
C VAL A 560 -35.64 25.27 44.30
N ALA A 561 -35.97 24.44 43.31
CA ALA A 561 -37.25 24.49 42.62
C ALA A 561 -38.40 23.88 43.46
N SER A 562 -38.13 22.84 44.26
CA SER A 562 -39.14 22.23 45.17
C SER A 562 -38.51 21.32 46.24
N GLY A 563 -39.26 20.96 47.28
CA GLY A 563 -38.86 19.98 48.32
C GLY A 563 -38.16 20.56 49.57
N GLY A 564 -37.72 21.83 49.52
CA GLY A 564 -37.13 22.53 50.66
C GLY A 564 -35.60 22.46 50.71
N GLY A 565 -35.00 22.68 51.88
CA GLY A 565 -33.54 22.78 52.02
C GLY A 565 -32.99 24.19 51.72
N THR A 566 -31.66 24.34 51.71
CA THR A 566 -31.01 25.65 51.51
C THR A 566 -29.68 25.52 50.81
N VAL A 567 -29.45 26.34 49.78
CA VAL A 567 -28.13 26.53 49.17
C VAL A 567 -27.36 27.55 50.01
N ASN A 568 -26.18 27.18 50.47
CA ASN A 568 -25.29 28.01 51.27
C ASN A 568 -24.11 28.44 50.41
N LEU A 569 -23.94 29.76 50.27
CA LEU A 569 -22.87 30.33 49.44
C LEU A 569 -21.48 30.24 50.07
N ASN A 570 -21.38 30.06 51.40
CA ASN A 570 -20.13 29.92 52.16
C ASN A 570 -19.02 30.93 51.77
N GLY A 571 -19.41 32.18 51.50
CA GLY A 571 -18.48 33.26 51.13
C GLY A 571 -18.35 33.52 49.62
N ALA A 572 -19.01 32.74 48.76
CA ALA A 572 -19.17 33.06 47.35
C ALA A 572 -19.99 34.35 47.15
N TYR A 573 -19.59 35.15 46.18
CA TYR A 573 -20.33 36.35 45.78
C TYR A 573 -21.43 35.97 44.79
N ASN A 574 -22.68 36.27 45.14
CA ASN A 574 -23.82 36.12 44.22
C ASN A 574 -23.89 37.36 43.30
N TYR A 575 -23.75 37.16 41.99
CA TYR A 575 -23.72 38.22 40.98
C TYR A 575 -25.13 38.71 40.57
N GLN A 576 -26.19 38.02 41.01
CA GLN A 576 -27.60 38.36 40.80
C GLN A 576 -28.32 38.72 42.11
N GLY A 577 -29.44 39.44 41.99
CA GLY A 577 -30.22 39.96 43.13
C GLY A 577 -31.65 39.40 43.25
N GLY A 578 -32.02 38.35 42.51
CA GLY A 578 -33.40 37.86 42.50
C GLY A 578 -33.57 36.40 42.07
N GLY A 579 -34.07 35.57 42.99
CA GLY A 579 -34.69 34.26 42.70
C GLY A 579 -33.77 33.04 42.73
N TYR A 580 -32.55 33.17 42.22
CA TYR A 580 -31.55 32.09 42.10
C TYR A 580 -30.14 32.60 42.47
N ASP A 581 -29.21 31.67 42.72
CA ASP A 581 -27.82 31.96 43.06
C ASP A 581 -26.93 31.87 41.79
N ASP A 582 -26.36 33.01 41.38
CA ASP A 582 -25.43 33.14 40.25
C ASP A 582 -23.99 33.29 40.78
N VAL A 583 -23.16 32.27 40.56
CA VAL A 583 -21.80 32.23 41.11
C VAL A 583 -20.76 31.87 40.06
N SER A 584 -19.57 32.49 40.16
CA SER A 584 -18.46 32.15 39.28
C SER A 584 -17.93 30.75 39.59
N ALA A 585 -17.38 30.07 38.57
CA ALA A 585 -16.78 28.75 38.74
C ALA A 585 -15.66 28.71 39.79
N ALA A 586 -14.93 29.81 39.98
CA ALA A 586 -13.89 29.90 41.01
C ALA A 586 -14.47 29.86 42.44
N SER A 587 -15.72 30.30 42.63
CA SER A 587 -16.41 30.29 43.92
C SER A 587 -17.41 29.14 44.06
N PHE A 588 -17.75 28.46 42.97
CA PHE A 588 -18.68 27.33 42.97
C PHE A 588 -18.30 26.19 43.93
N PRO A 589 -17.03 25.78 44.09
CA PRO A 589 -16.63 24.78 45.09
C PRO A 589 -16.94 25.16 46.55
N LEU A 590 -17.23 26.43 46.83
CA LEU A 590 -17.64 26.88 48.16
C LEU A 590 -19.10 26.52 48.45
N LEU A 591 -19.95 26.32 47.44
CA LEU A 591 -21.38 26.16 47.64
C LEU A 591 -21.72 24.78 48.23
N THR A 592 -22.58 24.79 49.24
CA THR A 592 -23.13 23.55 49.82
C THR A 592 -24.65 23.60 49.90
N PHE A 593 -25.31 22.45 49.74
CA PHE A 593 -26.74 22.31 49.88
C PHE A 593 -27.01 21.59 51.21
N THR A 594 -27.82 22.19 52.06
CA THR A 594 -28.29 21.57 53.30
C THR A 594 -29.68 20.99 53.05
N ALA A 595 -29.78 19.67 53.17
CA ALA A 595 -31.03 18.92 53.02
C ALA A 595 -32.04 19.30 54.13
N PRO A 596 -33.35 19.20 53.87
CA PRO A 596 -34.37 19.38 54.91
C PRO A 596 -34.24 18.32 56.02
N ALA A 597 -34.87 18.58 57.16
CA ALA A 597 -34.92 17.63 58.28
C ALA A 597 -35.91 16.47 58.04
N ALA A 598 -36.84 16.63 57.10
CA ALA A 598 -37.82 15.61 56.74
C ALA A 598 -37.32 14.81 55.52
N ALA A 599 -37.57 13.50 55.53
CA ALA A 599 -37.30 12.65 54.38
C ALA A 599 -38.17 13.06 53.18
N GLY A 600 -37.62 12.91 51.97
CA GLY A 600 -38.29 13.30 50.73
C GLY A 600 -37.31 13.78 49.65
N ILE A 601 -37.85 14.18 48.50
CA ILE A 601 -37.07 14.60 47.33
C ILE A 601 -37.02 16.14 47.28
N THR A 602 -35.81 16.70 47.23
CA THR A 602 -35.57 18.10 46.86
C THR A 602 -35.11 18.17 45.42
N ARG A 603 -35.72 19.04 44.61
CA ARG A 603 -35.29 19.28 43.22
C ARG A 603 -34.56 20.61 43.11
N LEU A 604 -33.28 20.53 42.74
CA LEU A 604 -32.47 21.68 42.35
C LEU A 604 -32.57 21.87 40.84
N GLN A 605 -32.56 23.11 40.37
CA GLN A 605 -32.33 23.43 38.96
C GLN A 605 -30.98 24.10 38.81
N VAL A 606 -30.20 23.64 37.82
CA VAL A 606 -28.85 24.12 37.55
C VAL A 606 -28.65 24.39 36.06
N ALA A 607 -27.99 25.50 35.75
CA ALA A 607 -27.47 25.81 34.42
C ALA A 607 -26.02 26.30 34.50
N VAL A 608 -25.25 26.09 33.42
CA VAL A 608 -23.86 26.54 33.29
C VAL A 608 -23.69 27.43 32.07
N GLY A 609 -22.90 28.49 32.18
CA GLY A 609 -22.69 29.46 31.11
C GLY A 609 -21.25 29.96 31.01
N VAL A 610 -20.86 30.45 29.83
CA VAL A 610 -19.52 30.99 29.55
C VAL A 610 -19.57 32.41 28.98
N ASN A 611 -18.47 33.15 29.17
CA ASN A 611 -18.20 34.45 28.55
C ASN A 611 -19.24 35.52 28.91
N TYR A 612 -19.26 35.98 30.17
CA TYR A 612 -20.17 37.02 30.68
C TYR A 612 -21.68 36.73 30.48
N GLY A 613 -22.10 35.46 30.48
CA GLY A 613 -23.51 35.06 30.55
C GLY A 613 -24.30 35.11 29.24
N TRP A 614 -23.64 35.11 28.07
CA TRP A 614 -24.31 35.20 26.76
C TRP A 614 -24.64 33.85 26.13
N ILE A 615 -24.06 32.75 26.63
CA ILE A 615 -24.34 31.38 26.18
C ILE A 615 -24.53 30.50 27.43
N TRP A 616 -25.68 29.84 27.52
CA TRP A 616 -26.08 29.00 28.67
C TRP A 616 -26.52 27.61 28.20
N SER A 617 -26.25 26.60 29.03
CA SER A 617 -26.92 25.31 28.91
C SER A 617 -28.42 25.45 29.16
N ALA A 618 -29.21 24.45 28.73
CA ALA A 618 -30.56 24.30 29.25
C ALA A 618 -30.51 24.06 30.78
N TRP A 619 -31.56 24.49 31.48
CA TRP A 619 -31.75 24.16 32.89
C TRP A 619 -31.93 22.66 33.08
N GLN A 620 -31.17 22.09 34.01
CA GLN A 620 -31.20 20.67 34.33
C GLN A 620 -31.68 20.46 35.76
N SER A 621 -32.55 19.47 35.93
CA SER A 621 -33.10 19.12 37.24
C SER A 621 -32.23 18.08 37.92
N ILE A 622 -31.90 18.33 39.18
CA ILE A 622 -31.10 17.44 40.01
C ILE A 622 -31.92 17.11 41.24
N ASP A 623 -32.25 15.82 41.40
CA ASP A 623 -33.00 15.33 42.55
C ASP A 623 -32.03 14.91 43.65
N VAL A 624 -32.21 15.50 44.83
CA VAL A 624 -31.50 15.19 46.07
C VAL A 624 -32.49 14.53 47.02
N ILE A 625 -32.26 13.25 47.33
CA ILE A 625 -33.14 12.47 48.18
C ILE A 625 -32.65 12.57 49.62
N THR A 626 -33.52 12.96 50.54
CA THR A 626 -33.24 12.92 51.97
C THR A 626 -33.73 11.59 52.55
N GLY A 627 -32.80 10.74 53.00
CA GLY A 627 -33.12 9.41 53.50
C GLY A 627 -33.76 9.43 54.89
N ALA A 628 -34.63 8.45 55.17
CA ALA A 628 -35.11 8.18 56.52
C ALA A 628 -34.09 7.33 57.31
N SER A 629 -34.16 7.32 58.65
CA SER A 629 -33.35 6.38 59.43
C SER A 629 -33.79 4.94 59.13
N ALA A 630 -32.89 3.96 59.28
CA ALA A 630 -33.22 2.56 58.96
C ALA A 630 -34.40 2.05 59.80
N ALA A 631 -34.43 2.43 61.09
CA ALA A 631 -35.49 2.04 62.01
C ALA A 631 -36.83 2.69 61.64
N ASP A 632 -36.86 3.98 61.30
CA ASP A 632 -38.10 4.68 60.95
C ASP A 632 -38.66 4.19 59.61
N ALA A 633 -37.79 3.93 58.62
CA ALA A 633 -38.21 3.41 57.32
C ALA A 633 -38.85 2.02 57.44
N ILE A 634 -38.25 1.14 58.24
CA ILE A 634 -38.81 -0.19 58.54
C ILE A 634 -40.12 -0.07 59.30
N GLN A 635 -40.18 0.81 60.31
CA GLN A 635 -41.40 1.01 61.11
C GLN A 635 -42.56 1.53 60.24
N ASP A 636 -42.30 2.49 59.35
CA ASP A 636 -43.32 3.01 58.44
C ASP A 636 -43.73 1.99 57.37
N PHE A 637 -42.82 1.12 56.94
CA PHE A 637 -43.13 -0.03 56.08
C PHE A 637 -44.04 -1.03 56.80
N ASP A 638 -43.66 -1.47 58.00
CA ASP A 638 -44.41 -2.44 58.81
C ASP A 638 -45.81 -1.91 59.19
N ASP A 639 -45.92 -0.61 59.42
CA ASP A 639 -47.18 0.07 59.71
C ASP A 639 -48.01 0.40 58.44
N GLY A 640 -47.50 0.09 57.25
CA GLY A 640 -48.18 0.31 55.96
C GLY A 640 -48.36 1.78 55.60
N ARG A 641 -47.47 2.67 56.07
CA ARG A 641 -47.53 4.13 55.86
C ARG A 641 -46.83 4.60 54.58
N LEU A 642 -46.04 3.74 53.93
CA LEU A 642 -45.30 4.10 52.72
C LEU A 642 -46.22 4.17 51.49
N ALA A 643 -46.22 5.33 50.82
CA ALA A 643 -46.95 5.57 49.58
C ALA A 643 -46.07 5.40 48.31
N ALA A 644 -44.76 5.28 48.50
CA ALA A 644 -43.73 5.05 47.48
C ALA A 644 -42.53 4.33 48.12
N THR A 645 -41.51 3.98 47.32
CA THR A 645 -40.24 3.47 47.85
C THR A 645 -39.60 4.51 48.78
N GLN A 646 -38.90 4.03 49.81
CA GLN A 646 -38.23 4.88 50.79
C GLN A 646 -36.73 4.64 50.74
N ALA A 647 -35.96 5.71 50.55
CA ALA A 647 -34.51 5.67 50.69
C ALA A 647 -34.12 5.78 52.18
N VAL A 648 -33.04 5.08 52.56
CA VAL A 648 -32.55 4.97 53.94
C VAL A 648 -31.16 5.60 54.06
N ALA A 649 -30.94 6.46 55.05
CA ALA A 649 -29.63 7.03 55.36
C ALA A 649 -29.34 6.89 56.87
N ASP A 650 -28.37 6.06 57.24
CA ASP A 650 -28.04 5.78 58.66
C ASP A 650 -26.58 5.34 58.83
N THR A 651 -26.12 5.19 60.08
CA THR A 651 -24.76 4.69 60.39
C THR A 651 -24.57 3.22 60.02
N ALA A 652 -23.34 2.78 59.73
CA ALA A 652 -23.00 1.41 59.36
C ALA A 652 -23.45 0.40 60.41
N ALA A 653 -23.36 0.77 61.70
CA ALA A 653 -23.84 -0.03 62.80
C ALA A 653 -25.38 -0.18 62.80
N ALA A 654 -26.11 0.89 62.48
CA ALA A 654 -27.56 0.88 62.40
C ALA A 654 -28.05 0.12 61.15
N ILE A 655 -27.39 0.28 60.00
CA ILE A 655 -27.66 -0.52 58.80
C ILE A 655 -27.41 -2.00 59.09
N GLY A 656 -26.24 -2.35 59.65
CA GLY A 656 -25.88 -3.72 60.01
C GLY A 656 -26.85 -4.36 61.01
N ALA A 657 -27.39 -3.59 61.96
CA ALA A 657 -28.36 -4.06 62.93
C ALA A 657 -29.77 -4.30 62.35
N ASN A 658 -30.08 -3.71 61.19
CA ASN A 658 -31.42 -3.72 60.59
C ASN A 658 -31.47 -4.42 59.21
N LEU A 659 -30.41 -5.14 58.81
CA LEU A 659 -30.31 -5.80 57.49
C LEU A 659 -31.49 -6.73 57.17
N ASP A 660 -31.96 -7.56 58.11
CA ASP A 660 -33.11 -8.46 57.87
C ASP A 660 -34.39 -7.65 57.54
N GLY A 661 -34.57 -6.49 58.18
CA GLY A 661 -35.72 -5.59 57.93
C GLY A 661 -35.61 -4.86 56.60
N LEU A 662 -34.43 -4.35 56.26
CA LEU A 662 -34.15 -3.73 54.96
C LEU A 662 -34.29 -4.73 53.81
N GLN A 663 -33.86 -5.99 54.03
CA GLN A 663 -34.03 -7.08 53.07
C GLN A 663 -35.51 -7.42 52.84
N THR A 664 -36.32 -7.30 53.88
CA THR A 664 -37.78 -7.49 53.79
C THR A 664 -38.44 -6.34 53.01
N MET A 665 -38.05 -5.09 53.27
CA MET A 665 -38.50 -3.93 52.50
C MET A 665 -38.11 -4.07 51.01
N LEU A 666 -36.88 -4.49 50.72
CA LEU A 666 -36.41 -4.72 49.35
C LEU A 666 -37.21 -5.82 48.64
N ALA A 667 -37.46 -6.95 49.31
CA ALA A 667 -38.25 -8.05 48.74
C ALA A 667 -39.71 -7.64 48.45
N ALA A 668 -40.24 -6.66 49.17
CA ALA A 668 -41.55 -6.06 48.93
C ALA A 668 -41.54 -4.91 47.90
N GLY A 669 -40.37 -4.55 47.36
CA GLY A 669 -40.21 -3.44 46.42
C GLY A 669 -40.42 -2.07 47.05
N ALA A 670 -40.20 -1.94 48.37
CA ALA A 670 -40.43 -0.70 49.14
C ALA A 670 -39.13 0.04 49.52
N LEU A 671 -37.96 -0.54 49.23
CA LEU A 671 -36.66 0.07 49.49
C LEU A 671 -36.05 0.64 48.21
N ASP A 672 -35.69 1.92 48.24
CA ASP A 672 -35.14 2.66 47.09
C ASP A 672 -33.62 2.56 46.99
N GLY A 673 -32.94 2.60 48.15
CA GLY A 673 -31.48 2.55 48.28
C GLY A 673 -31.04 2.83 49.71
N ILE A 674 -29.79 2.46 50.05
CA ILE A 674 -29.22 2.64 51.39
C ILE A 674 -27.95 3.50 51.30
N LEU A 675 -27.86 4.53 52.15
CA LEU A 675 -26.66 5.34 52.37
C LEU A 675 -26.12 5.11 53.78
N ILE A 676 -24.83 4.83 53.87
CA ILE A 676 -24.10 4.79 55.15
C ILE A 676 -23.57 6.19 55.50
N THR A 677 -23.86 6.70 56.68
CA THR A 677 -23.50 8.08 57.09
C THR A 677 -22.15 8.21 57.82
N ASP A 678 -21.44 7.11 58.05
CA ASP A 678 -20.14 7.05 58.73
C ASP A 678 -19.21 5.98 58.13
N ASN A 679 -17.92 6.00 58.50
CA ASN A 679 -16.91 5.05 57.98
C ASN A 679 -16.86 3.73 58.78
N GLY A 680 -17.99 3.28 59.33
CA GLY A 680 -18.05 2.07 60.15
C GLY A 680 -18.01 0.77 59.32
N VAL A 681 -17.59 -0.34 59.92
CA VAL A 681 -17.55 -1.68 59.28
C VAL A 681 -18.86 -2.42 59.55
N ILE A 682 -19.47 -3.02 58.51
CA ILE A 682 -20.64 -3.91 58.65
C ILE A 682 -20.12 -5.33 58.97
N ALA A 683 -20.08 -5.65 60.26
CA ALA A 683 -19.66 -6.97 60.74
C ALA A 683 -20.84 -7.96 60.73
N ILE A 684 -20.81 -8.95 59.82
CA ILE A 684 -21.84 -9.98 59.66
C ILE A 684 -21.25 -11.40 59.59
N ASN A 685 -22.06 -12.42 59.88
CA ASN A 685 -21.66 -13.82 59.70
C ASN A 685 -22.18 -14.40 58.38
N ALA A 686 -21.65 -15.57 57.98
CA ALA A 686 -22.01 -16.25 56.73
C ALA A 686 -23.52 -16.55 56.58
N GLY A 687 -24.24 -16.72 57.70
CA GLY A 687 -25.69 -16.93 57.69
C GLY A 687 -26.48 -15.66 57.36
N GLN A 688 -26.04 -14.50 57.87
CA GLN A 688 -26.64 -13.20 57.55
C GLN A 688 -26.29 -12.75 56.14
N LEU A 689 -25.04 -12.92 55.69
CA LEU A 689 -24.63 -12.61 54.32
C LEU A 689 -25.53 -13.26 53.27
N LYS A 690 -25.92 -14.53 53.47
CA LYS A 690 -26.81 -15.24 52.54
C LYS A 690 -28.25 -14.75 52.58
N ARG A 691 -28.75 -14.35 53.75
CA ARG A 691 -30.13 -13.87 53.89
C ARG A 691 -30.31 -12.45 53.38
N ASP A 692 -29.30 -11.61 53.61
CA ASP A 692 -29.39 -10.16 53.45
C ASP A 692 -28.61 -9.65 52.22
N ALA A 693 -28.24 -10.55 51.30
CA ALA A 693 -27.46 -10.25 50.11
C ALA A 693 -28.08 -9.16 49.22
N GLY A 694 -29.42 -9.10 49.16
CA GLY A 694 -30.13 -8.07 48.41
C GLY A 694 -30.02 -6.69 49.08
N ALA A 695 -30.22 -6.62 50.39
CA ALA A 695 -30.07 -5.38 51.14
C ALA A 695 -28.63 -4.87 51.11
N LEU A 696 -27.63 -5.75 51.23
CA LEU A 696 -26.22 -5.41 51.07
C LEU A 696 -25.91 -4.89 49.66
N GLY A 697 -26.57 -5.46 48.63
CA GLY A 697 -26.45 -4.98 47.25
C GLY A 697 -27.16 -3.64 46.98
N ALA A 698 -28.00 -3.15 47.89
CA ALA A 698 -28.71 -1.87 47.77
C ALA A 698 -27.95 -0.68 48.41
N ILE A 699 -26.74 -0.91 48.93
CA ILE A 699 -25.89 0.14 49.51
C ILE A 699 -25.24 0.94 48.38
N ALA A 700 -25.54 2.24 48.33
CA ALA A 700 -25.25 3.12 47.20
C ALA A 700 -23.90 3.86 47.28
N ASN A 701 -23.18 3.82 48.42
CA ASN A 701 -21.88 4.51 48.57
C ASN A 701 -20.68 3.54 48.60
N SER A 702 -19.52 4.03 48.12
CA SER A 702 -18.28 3.28 47.88
C SER A 702 -17.43 2.97 49.12
N LEU A 703 -17.99 3.11 50.32
CA LEU A 703 -17.28 2.89 51.58
C LEU A 703 -17.97 1.80 52.40
N PHE A 704 -17.80 0.54 52.00
CA PHE A 704 -18.12 -0.57 52.89
C PHE A 704 -17.15 -1.74 52.74
N GLU A 705 -16.78 -2.33 53.88
CA GLU A 705 -15.97 -3.54 53.98
C GLU A 705 -16.86 -4.66 54.55
N VAL A 706 -17.04 -5.75 53.78
CA VAL A 706 -17.74 -6.96 54.28
C VAL A 706 -16.72 -8.04 54.57
N VAL A 707 -16.44 -8.28 55.85
CA VAL A 707 -15.56 -9.38 56.28
C VAL A 707 -16.42 -10.55 56.76
N ALA A 708 -16.48 -11.63 55.98
CA ALA A 708 -17.05 -12.91 56.41
C ALA A 708 -15.93 -13.87 56.83
N SER A 709 -15.69 -14.04 58.13
CA SER A 709 -14.70 -15.01 58.60
C SER A 709 -15.19 -16.46 58.39
N GLY A 710 -14.41 -17.29 57.68
CA GLY A 710 -14.59 -18.74 57.57
C GLY A 710 -15.46 -19.29 56.41
N ALA A 711 -15.61 -18.57 55.30
CA ALA A 711 -16.40 -19.02 54.14
C ALA A 711 -15.55 -19.71 53.04
N ALA A 712 -16.17 -20.60 52.25
CA ALA A 712 -15.55 -21.27 51.10
C ALA A 712 -15.49 -20.39 49.83
N THR A 713 -16.15 -19.22 49.85
CA THR A 713 -16.21 -18.27 48.73
C THR A 713 -16.12 -16.84 49.26
N TYR A 714 -15.25 -16.02 48.68
CA TYR A 714 -15.06 -14.60 48.98
C TYR A 714 -15.80 -13.75 47.93
N ILE A 715 -16.45 -12.66 48.34
CA ILE A 715 -17.08 -11.69 47.42
C ILE A 715 -16.38 -10.36 47.61
N VAL A 716 -15.86 -9.77 46.52
CA VAL A 716 -15.09 -8.52 46.52
C VAL A 716 -15.79 -7.52 45.61
N GLY A 717 -16.05 -6.30 46.09
CA GLY A 717 -16.71 -5.24 45.31
C GLY A 717 -16.60 -3.86 45.97
N GLY A 718 -16.74 -2.80 45.18
CA GLY A 718 -16.95 -1.43 45.67
C GLY A 718 -15.70 -0.55 45.82
N ASN A 719 -14.53 -0.98 45.36
CA ASN A 719 -13.30 -0.19 45.43
C ASN A 719 -12.83 0.43 44.09
N GLY A 720 -13.46 0.11 42.95
CA GLY A 720 -13.09 0.66 41.64
C GLY A 720 -11.86 -0.04 41.04
N ARG A 721 -11.78 -0.10 39.70
CA ARG A 721 -10.68 -0.73 38.93
C ARG A 721 -9.28 -0.29 39.40
N THR A 722 -9.10 0.98 39.73
CA THR A 722 -7.81 1.57 40.16
C THR A 722 -7.74 1.86 41.66
N GLY A 723 -8.73 1.42 42.45
CA GLY A 723 -8.73 1.65 43.89
C GLY A 723 -7.67 0.83 44.62
N THR A 724 -7.51 1.05 45.92
CA THR A 724 -6.59 0.24 46.73
C THR A 724 -6.99 -1.24 46.66
N PRO A 725 -6.09 -2.16 46.28
CA PRO A 725 -6.41 -3.59 46.18
C PRO A 725 -6.87 -4.16 47.52
N ILE A 726 -7.96 -4.92 47.51
CA ILE A 726 -8.43 -5.66 48.69
C ILE A 726 -7.60 -6.94 48.83
N ALA A 727 -6.94 -7.10 49.98
CA ALA A 727 -6.11 -8.27 50.25
C ALA A 727 -6.96 -9.49 50.65
N VAL A 728 -6.86 -10.57 49.87
CA VAL A 728 -7.51 -11.87 50.11
C VAL A 728 -6.42 -12.93 50.29
N SER A 729 -6.52 -13.74 51.33
CA SER A 729 -5.64 -14.90 51.54
C SER A 729 -6.49 -16.17 51.53
N ALA A 730 -6.33 -16.99 50.49
CA ALA A 730 -7.05 -18.23 50.26
C ALA A 730 -6.09 -19.33 49.77
N SER A 731 -6.51 -20.58 49.78
CA SER A 731 -5.80 -21.70 49.12
C SER A 731 -6.81 -22.82 48.92
N GLY A 732 -7.17 -23.12 47.68
CA GLY A 732 -8.27 -24.02 47.34
C GLY A 732 -9.67 -23.42 47.51
N GLY A 733 -9.80 -22.10 47.57
CA GLY A 733 -11.05 -21.35 47.73
C GLY A 733 -11.61 -20.81 46.41
N ALA A 734 -12.74 -20.11 46.48
CA ALA A 734 -13.31 -19.37 45.35
C ALA A 734 -13.44 -17.87 45.67
N VAL A 735 -13.27 -17.00 44.68
CA VAL A 735 -13.44 -15.55 44.79
C VAL A 735 -14.34 -15.04 43.66
N ASP A 736 -15.36 -14.27 43.99
CA ASP A 736 -16.30 -13.64 43.07
C ASP A 736 -16.10 -12.10 43.16
N LEU A 737 -15.45 -11.52 42.16
CA LEU A 737 -15.29 -10.08 42.02
C LEU A 737 -16.50 -9.51 41.28
N LYS A 738 -17.08 -8.45 41.83
CA LYS A 738 -18.06 -7.63 41.11
C LYS A 738 -17.34 -6.74 40.09
N ALA A 739 -18.10 -6.22 39.13
CA ALA A 739 -17.57 -5.32 38.10
C ALA A 739 -16.80 -4.15 38.74
N ASP A 740 -15.78 -3.68 38.03
CA ASP A 740 -14.93 -2.55 38.45
C ASP A 740 -14.30 -2.74 39.85
N SER A 741 -13.77 -3.93 40.16
CA SER A 741 -13.13 -4.20 41.46
C SER A 741 -11.61 -4.31 41.35
N ASN A 742 -10.90 -4.03 42.46
CA ASN A 742 -9.45 -4.25 42.59
C ASN A 742 -9.09 -5.22 43.74
N MET A 743 -8.32 -6.28 43.49
CA MET A 743 -7.97 -7.29 44.50
C MET A 743 -6.49 -7.68 44.46
N ALA A 744 -5.92 -8.05 45.61
CA ALA A 744 -4.68 -8.80 45.72
C ALA A 744 -4.94 -10.14 46.42
N LEU A 745 -4.88 -11.24 45.67
CA LEU A 745 -5.01 -12.62 46.15
C LEU A 745 -3.64 -13.25 46.39
N THR A 746 -3.43 -13.81 47.57
CA THR A 746 -2.28 -14.68 47.89
C THR A 746 -2.78 -16.08 48.20
N GLY A 747 -2.28 -17.10 47.48
CA GLY A 747 -2.86 -18.44 47.57
C GLY A 747 -2.39 -19.40 46.50
N SER A 748 -3.05 -20.55 46.36
CA SER A 748 -2.80 -21.51 45.27
C SER A 748 -3.98 -22.45 45.15
N GLY A 749 -4.35 -22.82 43.92
CA GLY A 749 -5.49 -23.70 43.64
C GLY A 749 -6.85 -23.02 43.81
N ASP A 750 -6.90 -21.69 43.74
CA ASP A 750 -8.09 -20.86 43.93
C ASP A 750 -8.86 -20.64 42.62
N GLY A 751 -10.18 -20.48 42.69
CA GLY A 751 -11.03 -20.13 41.55
C GLY A 751 -11.45 -18.65 41.59
N VAL A 752 -11.10 -17.86 40.59
CA VAL A 752 -11.40 -16.42 40.50
C VAL A 752 -12.41 -16.17 39.39
N PHE A 753 -13.60 -15.69 39.75
CA PHE A 753 -14.65 -15.26 38.83
C PHE A 753 -14.70 -13.73 38.84
N SER A 754 -14.37 -13.11 37.71
CA SER A 754 -14.27 -11.66 37.61
C SER A 754 -15.46 -11.07 36.85
N GLY A 755 -16.02 -9.99 37.37
CA GLY A 755 -16.98 -9.15 36.66
C GLY A 755 -16.24 -8.10 35.82
N ALA A 756 -16.85 -7.68 34.71
CA ALA A 756 -16.24 -6.80 33.71
C ALA A 756 -15.51 -5.59 34.31
N GLY A 757 -14.38 -5.23 33.70
CA GLY A 757 -13.60 -4.04 34.05
C GLY A 757 -12.75 -4.19 35.33
N SER A 758 -12.62 -5.40 35.88
CA SER A 758 -11.87 -5.62 37.13
C SER A 758 -10.36 -5.67 36.92
N THR A 759 -9.60 -5.42 37.98
CA THR A 759 -8.16 -5.62 38.02
C THR A 759 -7.81 -6.45 39.25
N PHE A 760 -6.97 -7.47 39.11
CA PHE A 760 -6.56 -8.25 40.27
C PHE A 760 -5.17 -8.82 40.11
N THR A 761 -4.47 -8.91 41.24
CA THR A 761 -3.15 -9.52 41.34
C THR A 761 -3.28 -10.86 42.03
N VAL A 762 -2.76 -11.92 41.41
CA VAL A 762 -2.69 -13.26 41.98
C VAL A 762 -1.23 -13.62 42.22
N THR A 763 -0.92 -14.03 43.45
CA THR A 763 0.41 -14.50 43.83
C THR A 763 0.34 -15.95 44.33
N GLY A 764 1.04 -16.83 43.62
CA GLY A 764 0.96 -18.29 43.74
C GLY A 764 0.42 -18.92 42.46
N GLY A 765 0.17 -20.25 42.46
CA GLY A 765 -0.10 -20.98 41.21
C GLY A 765 -1.22 -22.02 41.29
N ALA A 766 -1.50 -22.63 40.14
CA ALA A 766 -2.61 -23.56 39.90
C ALA A 766 -4.01 -22.94 40.06
N ASP A 767 -4.10 -21.63 39.92
CA ASP A 767 -5.36 -20.89 40.05
C ASP A 767 -6.18 -20.97 38.75
N GLN A 768 -7.51 -20.96 38.87
CA GLN A 768 -8.46 -20.96 37.75
C GLN A 768 -9.14 -19.61 37.66
N ILE A 769 -8.76 -18.82 36.67
CA ILE A 769 -9.25 -17.47 36.43
C ILE A 769 -10.28 -17.50 35.29
N ASN A 770 -11.44 -16.91 35.55
CA ASN A 770 -12.57 -16.85 34.64
C ASN A 770 -13.04 -15.40 34.46
N PHE A 771 -12.83 -14.88 33.26
CA PHE A 771 -13.34 -13.59 32.81
C PHE A 771 -14.81 -13.74 32.42
N GLN A 772 -15.73 -13.13 33.19
CA GLN A 772 -17.16 -13.15 32.88
C GLN A 772 -17.61 -11.96 32.01
N GLY A 773 -16.74 -10.97 31.79
CA GLY A 773 -16.95 -9.84 30.89
C GLY A 773 -15.61 -9.27 30.39
N SER A 774 -15.64 -8.42 29.37
CA SER A 774 -14.40 -7.92 28.75
C SER A 774 -13.73 -6.79 29.55
N GLY A 775 -12.43 -6.60 29.31
CA GLY A 775 -11.63 -5.51 29.84
C GLY A 775 -10.97 -5.81 31.19
N ASP A 776 -11.03 -7.05 31.67
CA ASP A 776 -10.39 -7.47 32.91
C ASP A 776 -8.86 -7.48 32.80
N VAL A 777 -8.16 -7.23 33.91
CA VAL A 777 -6.68 -7.27 34.00
C VAL A 777 -6.27 -8.23 35.11
N ALA A 778 -5.57 -9.31 34.75
CA ALA A 778 -5.04 -10.31 35.66
C ALA A 778 -3.52 -10.20 35.74
N ASN A 779 -2.99 -9.72 36.87
CA ASN A 779 -1.56 -9.66 37.14
C ASN A 779 -1.10 -10.93 37.88
N LEU A 780 -0.40 -11.84 37.20
CA LEU A 780 0.03 -13.12 37.74
C LEU A 780 1.51 -13.07 38.14
N ILE A 781 1.79 -13.41 39.40
CA ILE A 781 3.11 -13.29 39.99
C ILE A 781 3.53 -14.62 40.62
N ASP A 782 4.69 -15.14 40.19
CA ASP A 782 5.37 -16.31 40.78
C ASP A 782 4.47 -17.55 40.96
N ALA A 783 3.90 -18.03 39.84
CA ALA A 783 3.05 -19.23 39.81
C ALA A 783 3.76 -20.54 40.23
N GLY A 784 5.06 -20.50 40.51
CA GLY A 784 5.85 -21.68 40.83
C GLY A 784 5.82 -22.72 39.69
N SER A 785 5.76 -24.01 40.03
CA SER A 785 5.79 -25.10 39.04
C SER A 785 4.43 -25.46 38.43
N ALA A 786 3.34 -24.86 38.90
CA ALA A 786 1.98 -25.16 38.45
C ALA A 786 1.35 -23.89 37.88
N TRP A 787 1.20 -23.84 36.56
CA TRP A 787 0.69 -22.67 35.87
C TRP A 787 -0.80 -22.44 36.11
N ASP A 788 -1.19 -21.17 36.09
CA ASP A 788 -2.57 -20.77 36.21
C ASP A 788 -3.34 -21.06 34.91
N LEU A 789 -4.65 -21.21 35.02
CA LEU A 789 -5.56 -21.37 33.89
C LEU A 789 -6.43 -20.12 33.76
N VAL A 790 -6.35 -19.44 32.63
CA VAL A 790 -7.17 -18.27 32.29
C VAL A 790 -8.15 -18.66 31.20
N THR A 791 -9.43 -18.35 31.40
CA THR A 791 -10.53 -18.65 30.48
C THR A 791 -11.47 -17.47 30.33
N GLY A 792 -11.88 -17.17 29.09
CA GLY A 792 -12.95 -16.22 28.79
C GLY A 792 -14.29 -16.93 28.56
N LEU A 793 -15.35 -16.56 29.30
CA LEU A 793 -16.71 -17.01 29.01
C LEU A 793 -17.34 -16.16 27.90
N ASN A 794 -18.05 -16.80 26.96
CA ASN A 794 -18.79 -16.13 25.87
C ASN A 794 -17.96 -15.15 25.01
N GLY A 795 -16.64 -15.38 24.86
CA GLY A 795 -15.77 -14.49 24.10
C GLY A 795 -15.34 -13.23 24.85
N ALA A 796 -15.47 -13.21 26.19
CA ALA A 796 -14.84 -12.19 27.02
C ALA A 796 -13.32 -12.23 26.83
N THR A 797 -12.71 -11.05 26.71
CA THR A 797 -11.27 -10.85 26.52
C THR A 797 -10.68 -10.00 27.64
N GLY A 798 -9.42 -10.23 27.96
CA GLY A 798 -8.71 -9.51 29.03
C GLY A 798 -7.23 -9.33 28.76
N THR A 799 -6.57 -8.64 29.69
CA THR A 799 -5.12 -8.48 29.73
C THR A 799 -4.54 -9.38 30.82
N ILE A 800 -3.54 -10.19 30.48
CA ILE A 800 -2.82 -11.07 31.39
C ILE A 800 -1.38 -10.57 31.49
N ASP A 801 -1.03 -9.98 32.63
CA ASP A 801 0.33 -9.50 32.92
C ASP A 801 1.10 -10.58 33.68
N LEU A 802 2.20 -11.08 33.11
CA LEU A 802 3.03 -12.13 33.69
C LEU A 802 4.33 -11.57 34.28
N THR A 803 4.57 -11.86 35.56
CA THR A 803 5.81 -11.50 36.26
C THR A 803 6.44 -12.71 36.95
N SER A 804 7.48 -13.28 36.32
CA SER A 804 8.05 -14.60 36.65
C SER A 804 6.98 -15.71 36.76
N ALA A 805 5.99 -15.70 35.86
CA ALA A 805 4.81 -16.56 35.96
C ALA A 805 4.50 -17.29 34.64
N GLY A 806 3.74 -18.38 34.76
CA GLY A 806 3.26 -19.17 33.63
C GLY A 806 1.74 -19.31 33.62
N ALA A 807 1.10 -19.16 32.47
CA ALA A 807 -0.35 -19.29 32.32
C ALA A 807 -0.75 -20.14 31.10
N ASN A 808 -1.79 -20.95 31.26
CA ASN A 808 -2.55 -21.57 30.18
C ASN A 808 -3.76 -20.70 29.86
N ILE A 809 -3.91 -20.26 28.62
CA ILE A 809 -4.92 -19.31 28.19
C ILE A 809 -5.77 -19.99 27.12
N THR A 810 -7.08 -20.04 27.34
CA THR A 810 -8.05 -20.68 26.44
C THR A 810 -9.12 -19.69 26.02
N GLY A 811 -9.36 -19.60 24.71
CA GLY A 811 -10.11 -18.50 24.12
C GLY A 811 -9.15 -17.53 23.43
N GLY A 812 -9.63 -16.81 22.43
CA GLY A 812 -8.80 -15.95 21.60
C GLY A 812 -9.20 -14.47 21.71
N GLY A 813 -8.26 -13.58 21.40
CA GLY A 813 -8.44 -12.12 21.46
C GLY A 813 -7.97 -11.50 22.78
N ASP A 814 -7.19 -12.25 23.56
CA ASP A 814 -6.59 -11.77 24.80
C ASP A 814 -5.27 -11.03 24.53
N THR A 815 -4.88 -10.17 25.47
CA THR A 815 -3.55 -9.54 25.47
C THR A 815 -2.70 -10.14 26.58
N VAL A 816 -1.53 -10.66 26.24
CA VAL A 816 -0.54 -11.20 27.18
C VAL A 816 0.66 -10.28 27.21
N VAL A 817 1.01 -9.82 28.41
CA VAL A 817 2.12 -8.90 28.62
C VAL A 817 3.18 -9.57 29.49
N PHE A 818 4.41 -9.62 29.01
CA PHE A 818 5.56 -9.97 29.84
C PHE A 818 6.07 -8.69 30.52
N SER A 819 5.72 -8.49 31.80
CA SER A 819 5.92 -7.21 32.52
C SER A 819 7.17 -7.15 33.41
N GLY A 820 7.82 -8.29 33.69
CA GLY A 820 9.10 -8.36 34.42
C GLY A 820 9.45 -9.77 34.94
N GLY A 821 10.64 -9.94 35.51
CA GLY A 821 11.09 -11.24 36.03
C GLY A 821 11.62 -12.21 34.95
N GLY A 822 12.18 -13.35 35.37
CA GLY A 822 12.68 -14.38 34.44
C GLY A 822 11.68 -15.54 34.30
N ASN A 823 11.68 -16.22 33.15
CA ASN A 823 10.83 -17.39 32.85
C ASN A 823 9.32 -17.11 32.72
N ASN A 824 8.93 -16.00 32.08
CA ASN A 824 7.53 -15.80 31.72
C ASN A 824 7.11 -16.80 30.63
N SER A 825 5.93 -17.42 30.77
CA SER A 825 5.45 -18.41 29.80
C SER A 825 3.94 -18.32 29.58
N ALA A 826 3.51 -18.30 28.33
CA ALA A 826 2.11 -18.28 27.94
C ALA A 826 1.81 -19.48 27.04
N SER A 827 0.82 -20.28 27.39
CA SER A 827 0.34 -21.41 26.58
C SER A 827 -1.04 -21.08 26.03
N LEU A 828 -1.10 -20.76 24.74
CA LEU A 828 -2.32 -20.33 24.04
C LEU A 828 -2.98 -21.54 23.38
N ILE A 829 -4.28 -21.73 23.64
CA ILE A 829 -5.01 -22.94 23.30
C ILE A 829 -6.31 -22.59 22.57
N ASN A 830 -6.47 -23.11 21.34
CA ASN A 830 -7.67 -22.98 20.50
C ASN A 830 -8.06 -21.52 20.13
N THR A 831 -7.08 -20.72 19.69
CA THR A 831 -7.25 -19.27 19.46
C THR A 831 -7.31 -18.87 17.98
N VAL A 832 -7.40 -19.85 17.07
CA VAL A 832 -7.37 -19.64 15.60
C VAL A 832 -8.43 -18.66 15.06
N SER A 833 -9.59 -18.51 15.71
CA SER A 833 -10.66 -17.60 15.26
C SER A 833 -10.46 -16.15 15.66
N ALA A 834 -9.61 -15.88 16.65
CA ALA A 834 -9.28 -14.55 17.16
C ALA A 834 -7.91 -14.64 17.81
N TRP A 835 -6.88 -14.10 17.16
CA TRP A 835 -5.50 -14.29 17.62
C TRP A 835 -5.22 -13.43 18.86
N ASP A 836 -4.39 -13.96 19.75
CA ASP A 836 -3.95 -13.23 20.93
C ASP A 836 -2.79 -12.30 20.59
N LEU A 837 -2.70 -11.19 21.31
CA LEU A 837 -1.55 -10.30 21.27
C LEU A 837 -0.58 -10.66 22.40
N VAL A 838 0.69 -10.87 22.09
CA VAL A 838 1.76 -11.10 23.07
C VAL A 838 2.81 -10.01 22.93
N THR A 839 3.13 -9.31 24.03
CA THR A 839 4.11 -8.23 24.03
C THR A 839 5.00 -8.24 25.27
N GLY A 840 6.27 -7.86 25.11
CA GLY A 840 7.20 -7.62 26.21
C GLY A 840 7.28 -6.14 26.61
N LEU A 841 7.17 -5.82 27.90
CA LEU A 841 7.47 -4.47 28.43
C LEU A 841 8.95 -4.36 28.82
N ASN A 842 9.57 -3.22 28.49
CA ASN A 842 10.96 -2.90 28.86
C ASN A 842 11.99 -3.98 28.47
N GLY A 843 11.79 -4.67 27.34
CA GLY A 843 12.68 -5.73 26.87
C GLY A 843 12.58 -7.05 27.63
N ALA A 844 11.49 -7.27 28.40
CA ALA A 844 11.18 -8.58 28.95
C ALA A 844 10.80 -9.55 27.83
N THR A 845 11.38 -10.76 27.86
CA THR A 845 11.11 -11.84 26.91
C THR A 845 10.42 -13.01 27.62
N GLY A 846 9.71 -13.84 26.86
CA GLY A 846 9.02 -15.02 27.38
C GLY A 846 9.03 -16.21 26.43
N THR A 847 8.30 -17.25 26.81
CA THR A 847 8.04 -18.42 25.96
C THR A 847 6.55 -18.53 25.65
N VAL A 848 6.19 -18.59 24.37
CA VAL A 848 4.83 -18.76 23.88
C VAL A 848 4.65 -20.18 23.33
N TYR A 849 3.75 -20.96 23.93
CA TYR A 849 3.37 -22.28 23.45
C TYR A 849 2.05 -22.19 22.71
N LEU A 850 2.00 -22.74 21.49
CA LEU A 850 0.79 -22.72 20.66
C LEU A 850 0.22 -24.13 20.50
N THR A 851 -1.08 -24.29 20.80
CA THR A 851 -1.84 -25.52 20.56
C THR A 851 -3.15 -25.24 19.84
N ASN A 852 -3.17 -25.46 18.52
CA ASN A 852 -4.23 -24.99 17.60
C ASN A 852 -4.54 -23.50 17.82
N ALA A 853 -3.50 -22.67 17.86
CA ALA A 853 -3.57 -21.27 18.28
C ALA A 853 -2.86 -20.33 17.30
N GLY A 854 -3.35 -19.10 17.23
CA GLY A 854 -2.77 -17.99 16.48
C GLY A 854 -2.34 -16.87 17.42
N ALA A 855 -1.15 -16.31 17.24
CA ALA A 855 -0.64 -15.23 18.07
C ALA A 855 0.08 -14.15 17.25
N ASN A 856 -0.17 -12.89 17.59
CA ASN A 856 0.63 -11.74 17.18
C ASN A 856 1.65 -11.45 18.27
N ILE A 857 2.94 -11.57 17.95
CA ILE A 857 4.04 -11.43 18.91
C ILE A 857 4.85 -10.22 18.51
N SER A 858 4.87 -9.20 19.37
CA SER A 858 5.54 -7.93 19.14
C SER A 858 6.75 -7.74 20.05
N GLY A 859 7.85 -7.30 19.46
CA GLY A 859 9.15 -7.25 20.14
C GLY A 859 9.98 -8.48 19.78
N GLY A 860 11.23 -8.50 20.22
CA GLY A 860 12.20 -9.52 19.82
C GLY A 860 12.88 -10.21 20.99
N GLY A 861 13.28 -11.46 20.79
CA GLY A 861 14.00 -12.29 21.76
C GLY A 861 13.12 -13.31 22.48
N ASP A 862 11.90 -13.50 22.00
CA ASP A 862 10.95 -14.47 22.54
C ASP A 862 11.21 -15.88 22.00
N ALA A 863 10.80 -16.88 22.76
CA ALA A 863 10.78 -18.27 22.32
C ALA A 863 9.35 -18.67 21.95
N VAL A 864 9.14 -19.23 20.77
CA VAL A 864 7.83 -19.70 20.31
C VAL A 864 7.91 -21.20 20.02
N GLU A 865 7.01 -21.97 20.63
CA GLU A 865 6.94 -23.41 20.48
C GLU A 865 5.58 -23.80 19.89
N PHE A 866 5.59 -24.28 18.65
CA PHE A 866 4.45 -24.99 18.09
C PHE A 866 4.37 -26.36 18.79
N PHE A 867 3.56 -26.43 19.83
CA PHE A 867 3.63 -27.53 20.80
C PHE A 867 2.88 -28.77 20.33
N GLN A 868 1.62 -28.61 19.90
CA GLN A 868 0.73 -29.67 19.41
C GLN A 868 -0.34 -29.07 18.46
N GLY A 869 -0.94 -29.90 17.59
CA GLY A 869 -2.01 -29.44 16.69
C GLY A 869 -1.52 -28.99 15.31
N ALA A 870 -2.45 -28.91 14.35
CA ALA A 870 -2.15 -28.71 12.92
C ALA A 870 -2.39 -27.27 12.43
N SER A 871 -2.86 -26.38 13.30
CA SER A 871 -3.28 -25.02 12.93
C SER A 871 -2.59 -23.96 13.80
N ASN A 872 -1.30 -24.15 14.07
CA ASN A 872 -0.52 -23.17 14.81
C ASN A 872 -0.04 -22.06 13.88
N SER A 873 -0.15 -20.81 14.31
CA SER A 873 0.35 -19.65 13.56
C SER A 873 0.93 -18.60 14.50
N ALA A 874 2.07 -18.03 14.11
CA ALA A 874 2.71 -16.93 14.82
C ALA A 874 3.03 -15.81 13.83
N SER A 875 2.54 -14.60 14.07
CA SER A 875 2.97 -13.40 13.37
C SER A 875 3.97 -12.65 14.23
N LEU A 876 5.21 -12.54 13.76
CA LEU A 876 6.30 -11.87 14.45
C LEU A 876 6.49 -10.47 13.87
N ILE A 877 6.53 -9.47 14.73
CA ILE A 877 6.45 -8.07 14.35
C ILE A 877 7.58 -7.28 15.03
N ASN A 878 8.39 -6.58 14.22
CA ASN A 878 9.43 -5.64 14.67
C ASN A 878 10.52 -6.25 15.58
N THR A 879 11.15 -7.36 15.17
CA THR A 879 12.08 -8.12 16.02
C THR A 879 13.57 -7.72 15.86
N PHE A 880 13.89 -6.67 15.10
CA PHE A 880 15.26 -6.37 14.65
C PHE A 880 16.31 -6.06 15.73
N SER A 881 15.92 -5.83 16.99
CA SER A 881 16.87 -5.74 18.11
C SER A 881 17.31 -7.10 18.66
N ALA A 882 16.50 -8.16 18.48
CA ALA A 882 16.77 -9.54 18.90
C ALA A 882 15.81 -10.51 18.20
N TRP A 883 16.31 -11.50 17.47
CA TRP A 883 15.44 -12.45 16.74
C TRP A 883 14.75 -13.45 17.68
N ASP A 884 13.53 -13.82 17.32
CA ASP A 884 12.76 -14.83 18.06
C ASP A 884 13.22 -16.24 17.70
N ASN A 885 13.13 -17.15 18.67
CA ASN A 885 13.49 -18.55 18.48
C ASN A 885 12.24 -19.41 18.36
N LEU A 886 12.00 -19.96 17.19
CA LEU A 886 10.93 -20.90 16.92
C LEU A 886 11.40 -22.35 16.89
N LYS A 887 10.56 -23.23 17.43
CA LYS A 887 10.70 -24.68 17.25
C LYS A 887 9.35 -25.37 17.19
N SER A 888 9.33 -26.48 16.47
CA SER A 888 8.17 -27.38 16.39
C SER A 888 8.41 -28.61 17.25
N ALA A 889 7.43 -28.98 18.08
CA ALA A 889 7.48 -30.14 18.97
C ALA A 889 6.31 -31.09 18.71
N ASN A 890 6.45 -32.34 19.18
CA ASN A 890 5.40 -33.38 19.13
C ASN A 890 4.72 -33.60 17.76
N GLY A 891 5.44 -33.38 16.66
CA GLY A 891 4.91 -33.55 15.30
C GLY A 891 3.97 -32.43 14.84
N ALA A 892 3.98 -31.29 15.52
CA ALA A 892 3.35 -30.07 15.03
C ALA A 892 4.15 -29.47 13.86
N SER A 893 3.45 -28.73 13.01
CA SER A 893 4.02 -27.70 12.14
C SER A 893 3.16 -26.45 12.26
N GLY A 894 3.71 -25.31 11.88
CA GLY A 894 2.97 -24.05 11.91
C GLY A 894 3.35 -23.09 10.80
N THR A 895 2.60 -21.99 10.73
CA THR A 895 2.88 -20.87 9.82
C THR A 895 3.45 -19.69 10.60
N VAL A 896 4.53 -19.10 10.08
CA VAL A 896 5.25 -17.97 10.65
C VAL A 896 5.11 -16.80 9.69
N TYR A 897 4.46 -15.74 10.11
CA TYR A 897 4.36 -14.50 9.34
C TYR A 897 5.42 -13.54 9.86
N LEU A 898 6.24 -12.99 8.96
CA LEU A 898 7.26 -12.01 9.30
C LEU A 898 6.85 -10.65 8.75
N THR A 899 6.73 -9.67 9.64
CA THR A 899 6.47 -8.27 9.29
C THR A 899 7.53 -7.38 9.92
N SER A 900 8.50 -6.94 9.13
CA SER A 900 9.70 -6.27 9.63
C SER A 900 10.38 -7.08 10.75
N ALA A 901 10.60 -8.39 10.52
CA ALA A 901 11.04 -9.33 11.55
C ALA A 901 12.07 -10.37 11.09
N GLY A 902 12.92 -10.77 12.03
CA GLY A 902 13.86 -11.88 11.98
C GLY A 902 13.48 -13.04 12.92
N ALA A 903 13.58 -14.29 12.45
CA ALA A 903 13.30 -15.50 13.25
C ALA A 903 14.35 -16.61 13.06
N ASN A 904 14.69 -17.31 14.15
CA ASN A 904 15.49 -18.54 14.15
C ASN A 904 14.55 -19.74 14.26
N ILE A 905 14.40 -20.54 13.21
CA ILE A 905 13.46 -21.66 13.13
C ILE A 905 14.26 -22.96 13.16
N ALA A 906 13.94 -23.82 14.14
CA ALA A 906 14.59 -25.11 14.33
C ALA A 906 13.58 -26.26 14.16
N GLY A 907 13.96 -27.28 13.39
CA GLY A 907 13.07 -28.36 12.99
C GLY A 907 12.79 -28.28 11.49
N GLY A 908 11.68 -28.81 11.03
CA GLY A 908 11.32 -28.72 9.62
C GLY A 908 9.87 -29.09 9.35
N GLY A 909 9.33 -28.65 8.22
CA GLY A 909 7.92 -28.83 7.84
C GLY A 909 7.04 -27.63 8.16
N ASP A 910 7.64 -26.50 8.54
CA ASP A 910 6.97 -25.24 8.84
C ASP A 910 6.81 -24.39 7.57
N THR A 911 5.91 -23.41 7.61
CA THR A 911 5.75 -22.42 6.52
C THR A 911 6.15 -21.04 7.03
N VAL A 912 6.99 -20.35 6.29
CA VAL A 912 7.42 -18.97 6.56
C VAL A 912 6.87 -18.08 5.45
N GLU A 913 6.20 -17.00 5.83
CA GLU A 913 5.64 -16.01 4.92
C GLU A 913 6.23 -14.64 5.22
N PHE A 914 6.95 -14.09 4.24
CA PHE A 914 7.31 -12.68 4.23
C PHE A 914 6.06 -11.89 3.81
N TYR A 915 5.37 -11.31 4.80
CA TYR A 915 3.99 -10.81 4.62
C TYR A 915 3.90 -9.30 4.34
N GLY A 916 4.86 -8.52 4.86
CA GLY A 916 4.95 -7.07 4.69
C GLY A 916 6.15 -6.47 5.43
N GLY A 917 6.45 -5.19 5.20
CA GLY A 917 7.61 -4.52 5.80
C GLY A 917 8.96 -4.94 5.18
N ALA A 918 9.97 -4.09 5.32
CA ALA A 918 11.31 -4.34 4.77
C ALA A 918 12.18 -5.18 5.74
N GLY A 919 13.11 -5.96 5.19
CA GLY A 919 14.16 -6.63 5.97
C GLY A 919 13.77 -7.96 6.62
N ASN A 920 12.69 -8.60 6.18
CA ASN A 920 12.27 -9.89 6.73
C ASN A 920 13.36 -10.96 6.59
N SER A 921 13.63 -11.72 7.66
CA SER A 921 14.71 -12.71 7.69
C SER A 921 14.32 -13.99 8.43
N ALA A 922 14.64 -15.15 7.87
CA ALA A 922 14.40 -16.44 8.51
C ALA A 922 15.67 -17.30 8.50
N SER A 923 16.15 -17.71 9.67
CA SER A 923 17.25 -18.66 9.81
C SER A 923 16.73 -20.05 10.12
N LEU A 924 16.79 -20.95 9.15
CA LEU A 924 16.30 -22.32 9.23
C LEU A 924 17.43 -23.29 9.58
N THR A 925 17.19 -24.16 10.56
CA THR A 925 18.22 -25.07 11.08
C THR A 925 17.70 -26.51 11.22
N ASN A 926 18.49 -27.47 10.75
CA ASN A 926 18.25 -28.92 10.89
C ASN A 926 16.92 -29.45 10.29
N THR A 927 16.48 -28.93 9.14
CA THR A 927 15.20 -29.30 8.47
C THR A 927 15.29 -30.58 7.62
N VAL A 928 16.40 -31.33 7.66
CA VAL A 928 16.77 -32.35 6.65
C VAL A 928 15.74 -33.49 6.45
N SER A 929 14.86 -33.76 7.42
CA SER A 929 13.79 -34.77 7.30
C SER A 929 12.47 -34.25 6.72
N ALA A 930 12.24 -32.93 6.74
CA ALA A 930 11.05 -32.25 6.23
C ALA A 930 11.40 -30.78 5.96
N TRP A 931 11.43 -30.36 4.70
CA TRP A 931 11.84 -28.99 4.37
C TRP A 931 10.75 -27.99 4.72
N ASP A 932 11.16 -26.79 5.10
CA ASP A 932 10.24 -25.67 5.31
C ASP A 932 9.84 -25.07 3.98
N ASN A 933 8.63 -24.50 3.92
CA ASN A 933 8.17 -23.72 2.78
C ASN A 933 8.35 -22.24 3.09
N VAL A 934 8.93 -21.47 2.18
CA VAL A 934 9.09 -20.02 2.28
C VAL A 934 8.34 -19.39 1.10
N LYS A 935 7.54 -18.37 1.38
CA LYS A 935 6.81 -17.61 0.37
C LYS A 935 6.82 -16.12 0.66
N SER A 936 6.72 -15.36 -0.41
CA SER A 936 6.66 -13.91 -0.40
C SER A 936 5.27 -13.44 -0.81
N ALA A 937 4.66 -12.54 -0.05
CA ALA A 937 3.33 -11.97 -0.30
C ALA A 937 3.38 -10.44 -0.32
N ASN A 938 2.40 -9.80 -0.98
CA ASN A 938 2.25 -8.33 -1.02
C ASN A 938 3.51 -7.57 -1.50
N GLY A 939 4.28 -8.14 -2.42
CA GLY A 939 5.52 -7.52 -2.93
C GLY A 939 6.68 -7.50 -1.94
N ALA A 940 6.58 -8.17 -0.79
CA ALA A 940 7.69 -8.32 0.15
C ALA A 940 8.75 -9.27 -0.41
N THR A 941 10.02 -9.03 -0.07
CA THR A 941 11.14 -9.97 -0.25
C THR A 941 11.84 -10.17 1.09
N GLY A 942 12.59 -11.26 1.23
CA GLY A 942 13.29 -11.58 2.47
C GLY A 942 14.59 -12.35 2.28
N THR A 943 15.28 -12.56 3.40
CA THR A 943 16.53 -13.34 3.46
C THR A 943 16.33 -14.65 4.21
N VAL A 944 16.68 -15.77 3.59
CA VAL A 944 16.63 -17.12 4.18
C VAL A 944 18.05 -17.60 4.46
N TYR A 945 18.39 -17.78 5.74
CA TYR A 945 19.66 -18.38 6.16
C TYR A 945 19.47 -19.87 6.40
N LEU A 946 20.34 -20.70 5.84
CA LEU A 946 20.27 -22.16 5.97
C LEU A 946 21.49 -22.69 6.74
N THR A 947 21.25 -23.45 7.81
CA THR A 947 22.30 -24.18 8.54
C THR A 947 21.94 -25.65 8.71
N ASN A 948 22.55 -26.52 7.89
CA ASN A 948 22.15 -27.92 7.71
C ASN A 948 20.64 -28.06 7.46
N ALA A 949 20.09 -27.24 6.57
CA ALA A 949 18.65 -27.13 6.32
C ALA A 949 18.32 -27.09 4.82
N GLY A 950 17.19 -27.71 4.46
CA GLY A 950 16.48 -27.57 3.19
C GLY A 950 15.25 -26.66 3.28
N ALA A 951 14.99 -25.87 2.24
CA ALA A 951 13.78 -25.04 2.10
C ALA A 951 13.21 -25.07 0.67
N ASN A 952 11.88 -25.02 0.53
CA ASN A 952 11.19 -24.75 -0.73
C ASN A 952 10.80 -23.27 -0.76
N ILE A 953 11.27 -22.52 -1.75
CA ILE A 953 11.13 -21.07 -1.83
C ILE A 953 10.34 -20.76 -3.10
N ALA A 954 9.19 -20.10 -2.94
CA ALA A 954 8.26 -19.78 -4.01
C ALA A 954 8.03 -18.27 -4.10
N GLY A 955 8.07 -17.75 -5.32
CA GLY A 955 8.18 -16.31 -5.57
C GLY A 955 9.63 -15.92 -5.84
N GLY A 956 9.85 -14.77 -6.47
CA GLY A 956 11.17 -14.32 -6.90
C GLY A 956 11.64 -13.05 -6.20
N GLY A 957 12.95 -12.81 -6.17
CA GLY A 957 13.58 -11.63 -5.58
C GLY A 957 14.08 -11.83 -4.15
N ASP A 958 14.10 -13.07 -3.65
CA ASP A 958 14.56 -13.41 -2.31
C ASP A 958 16.08 -13.65 -2.26
N THR A 959 16.68 -13.53 -1.08
CA THR A 959 18.09 -13.88 -0.85
C THR A 959 18.20 -15.16 -0.03
N VAL A 960 18.97 -16.14 -0.51
CA VAL A 960 19.26 -17.39 0.19
C VAL A 960 20.73 -17.45 0.56
N GLU A 961 21.02 -17.59 1.85
CA GLU A 961 22.38 -17.68 2.37
C GLU A 961 22.61 -19.08 2.97
N PHE A 962 23.44 -19.89 2.29
CA PHE A 962 24.01 -21.08 2.89
C PHE A 962 25.02 -20.64 3.96
N TYR A 963 24.55 -20.55 5.20
CA TYR A 963 25.26 -19.84 6.26
C TYR A 963 26.32 -20.70 6.96
N ALA A 964 26.03 -21.97 7.22
CA ALA A 964 26.96 -22.93 7.82
C ALA A 964 26.52 -24.38 7.56
N GLY A 965 27.46 -25.32 7.65
CA GLY A 965 27.17 -26.75 7.45
C GLY A 965 27.24 -27.21 5.99
N ALA A 966 27.14 -28.52 5.79
CA ALA A 966 27.38 -29.17 4.48
C ALA A 966 26.11 -29.74 3.83
N ASN A 967 24.96 -29.65 4.51
CA ASN A 967 23.70 -30.23 4.08
C ASN A 967 22.64 -29.15 3.84
N ASN A 968 23.02 -28.02 3.22
CA ASN A 968 22.08 -26.96 2.89
C ASN A 968 21.42 -27.23 1.54
N SER A 969 20.13 -26.95 1.41
CA SER A 969 19.40 -27.09 0.15
C SER A 969 18.32 -26.03 -0.02
N ALA A 970 18.17 -25.49 -1.23
CA ALA A 970 17.12 -24.54 -1.56
C ALA A 970 16.45 -24.96 -2.86
N SER A 971 15.15 -25.18 -2.85
CA SER A 971 14.36 -25.42 -4.06
C SER A 971 13.62 -24.16 -4.45
N LEU A 972 14.06 -23.52 -5.52
CA LEU A 972 13.50 -22.27 -6.04
C LEU A 972 12.48 -22.58 -7.13
N ILE A 973 11.29 -22.01 -7.01
CA ILE A 973 10.12 -22.38 -7.83
C ILE A 973 9.46 -21.13 -8.41
N ASN A 974 9.32 -21.09 -9.75
CA ASN A 974 8.64 -20.03 -10.50
C ASN A 974 9.20 -18.60 -10.29
N THR A 975 10.52 -18.43 -10.37
CA THR A 975 11.22 -17.15 -10.09
C THR A 975 11.62 -16.37 -11.36
N VAL A 976 11.13 -16.76 -12.54
CA VAL A 976 11.60 -16.23 -13.83
C VAL A 976 11.37 -14.71 -14.03
N SER A 977 10.41 -14.10 -13.35
CA SER A 977 10.16 -12.65 -13.41
C SER A 977 11.01 -11.82 -12.43
N ALA A 978 11.67 -12.47 -11.46
CA ALA A 978 12.56 -11.84 -10.49
C ALA A 978 13.50 -12.90 -9.88
N TRP A 979 14.79 -12.90 -10.24
CA TRP A 979 15.69 -13.98 -9.83
C TRP A 979 16.08 -13.88 -8.35
N ASP A 980 16.25 -15.05 -7.72
CA ASP A 980 16.74 -15.11 -6.34
C ASP A 980 18.26 -15.01 -6.30
N ASN A 981 18.79 -14.44 -5.23
CA ASN A 981 20.23 -14.39 -4.98
C ASN A 981 20.62 -15.48 -3.99
N VAL A 982 21.43 -16.44 -4.41
CA VAL A 982 21.99 -17.49 -3.56
C VAL A 982 23.46 -17.19 -3.27
N LYS A 983 23.89 -17.33 -2.02
CA LYS A 983 25.31 -17.21 -1.66
C LYS A 983 25.74 -18.19 -0.59
N SER A 984 26.98 -18.65 -0.70
CA SER A 984 27.63 -19.49 0.29
C SER A 984 28.61 -18.69 1.14
N VAL A 985 28.52 -18.82 2.46
CA VAL A 985 29.41 -18.15 3.41
C VAL A 985 29.97 -19.12 4.45
N ASN A 986 30.97 -18.69 5.22
CA ASN A 986 31.58 -19.47 6.31
C ASN A 986 32.06 -20.90 5.94
N GLY A 987 32.40 -21.13 4.66
CA GLY A 987 32.80 -22.45 4.17
C GLY A 987 31.65 -23.46 4.06
N ALA A 988 30.41 -22.99 4.07
CA ALA A 988 29.24 -23.78 3.71
C ALA A 988 29.26 -24.10 2.21
N THR A 989 28.55 -25.19 1.87
CA THR A 989 28.17 -25.53 0.50
C THR A 989 26.73 -26.02 0.55
N GLY A 990 26.00 -25.88 -0.54
CA GLY A 990 24.60 -26.30 -0.63
C GLY A 990 24.21 -26.80 -2.02
N THR A 991 22.95 -27.24 -2.12
CA THR A 991 22.33 -27.66 -3.38
C THR A 991 21.14 -26.77 -3.70
N VAL A 992 21.14 -26.13 -4.86
CA VAL A 992 20.04 -25.31 -5.38
C VAL A 992 19.27 -26.12 -6.41
N TYR A 993 18.00 -26.41 -6.16
CA TYR A 993 17.10 -27.05 -7.12
C TYR A 993 16.27 -25.98 -7.82
N LEU A 994 16.24 -25.98 -9.15
CA LEU A 994 15.46 -25.03 -9.94
C LEU A 994 14.28 -25.73 -10.60
N THR A 995 13.08 -25.14 -10.46
CA THR A 995 11.87 -25.55 -11.18
C THR A 995 11.20 -24.34 -11.82
N ASN A 996 11.42 -24.14 -13.13
CA ASN A 996 11.06 -22.92 -13.86
C ASN A 996 11.54 -21.66 -13.12
N ALA A 997 12.81 -21.65 -12.74
CA ALA A 997 13.38 -20.64 -11.84
C ALA A 997 14.73 -20.11 -12.35
N GLY A 998 15.00 -18.83 -12.08
CA GLY A 998 16.28 -18.17 -12.28
C GLY A 998 16.96 -17.86 -10.94
N ALA A 999 18.28 -18.06 -10.85
CA ALA A 999 19.06 -17.78 -9.65
C ALA A 999 20.45 -17.21 -9.93
N ASN A 1000 20.88 -16.21 -9.14
CA ASN A 1000 22.24 -15.69 -9.10
C ASN A 1000 23.00 -16.33 -7.95
N ILE A 1001 23.96 -17.20 -8.24
CA ILE A 1001 24.71 -17.98 -7.25
C ILE A 1001 26.13 -17.40 -7.12
N THR A 1002 26.46 -16.87 -5.95
CA THR A 1002 27.76 -16.27 -5.65
C THR A 1002 28.58 -17.12 -4.68
N GLY A 1003 29.83 -17.38 -5.02
CA GLY A 1003 30.70 -18.28 -4.27
C GLY A 1003 30.92 -19.59 -5.02
N GLY A 1004 31.67 -20.53 -4.45
CA GLY A 1004 32.07 -21.75 -5.14
C GLY A 1004 31.98 -23.00 -4.27
N GLY A 1005 31.72 -24.14 -4.91
CA GLY A 1005 31.57 -25.45 -4.27
C GLY A 1005 30.11 -25.89 -4.09
N ASP A 1006 29.17 -25.18 -4.70
CA ASP A 1006 27.74 -25.45 -4.64
C ASP A 1006 27.30 -26.41 -5.75
N THR A 1007 26.15 -27.06 -5.57
CA THR A 1007 25.50 -27.88 -6.60
C THR A 1007 24.23 -27.19 -7.08
N VAL A 1008 24.04 -27.07 -8.38
CA VAL A 1008 22.79 -26.61 -9.01
C VAL A 1008 22.15 -27.80 -9.73
N ASP A 1009 20.89 -28.08 -9.44
CA ASP A 1009 20.11 -29.15 -10.06
C ASP A 1009 18.93 -28.53 -10.81
N PHE A 1010 18.97 -28.57 -12.14
CA PHE A 1010 17.81 -28.27 -12.99
C PHE A 1010 16.83 -29.44 -12.85
N TYR A 1011 15.95 -29.32 -11.86
CA TYR A 1011 15.16 -30.42 -11.33
C TYR A 1011 13.95 -30.75 -12.22
N ALA A 1012 13.24 -29.72 -12.69
CA ALA A 1012 12.11 -29.82 -13.60
C ALA A 1012 11.87 -28.49 -14.35
N GLY A 1013 11.16 -28.54 -15.49
CA GLY A 1013 10.84 -27.34 -16.28
C GLY A 1013 11.86 -27.04 -17.38
N ALA A 1014 11.48 -26.16 -18.31
CA ALA A 1014 12.27 -25.84 -19.51
C ALA A 1014 12.93 -24.44 -19.45
N SER A 1015 12.65 -23.67 -18.40
CA SER A 1015 13.07 -22.27 -18.25
C SER A 1015 13.92 -22.07 -16.99
N ASN A 1016 14.85 -22.99 -16.73
CA ASN A 1016 15.78 -22.87 -15.61
C ASN A 1016 17.00 -22.04 -16.04
N SER A 1017 17.45 -21.12 -15.19
CA SER A 1017 18.67 -20.34 -15.42
C SER A 1017 19.48 -20.19 -14.15
N ALA A 1018 20.80 -20.34 -14.24
CA ALA A 1018 21.70 -20.17 -13.11
C ALA A 1018 22.91 -19.34 -13.52
N SER A 1019 23.06 -18.16 -12.92
CA SER A 1019 24.28 -17.36 -13.05
C SER A 1019 25.25 -17.69 -11.93
N LEU A 1020 26.39 -18.28 -12.27
CA LEU A 1020 27.45 -18.63 -11.34
C LEU A 1020 28.50 -17.53 -11.32
N ILE A 1021 28.75 -16.95 -10.14
CA ILE A 1021 29.51 -15.72 -9.98
C ILE A 1021 30.64 -15.93 -8.96
N ASN A 1022 31.88 -15.65 -9.37
CA ASN A 1022 33.06 -15.61 -8.49
C ASN A 1022 33.31 -16.91 -7.67
N THR A 1023 33.35 -18.07 -8.32
CA THR A 1023 33.52 -19.37 -7.62
C THR A 1023 34.93 -19.60 -7.05
N GLY A 1024 35.90 -18.76 -7.42
CA GLY A 1024 37.27 -18.85 -6.91
C GLY A 1024 37.95 -20.13 -7.35
N THR A 1025 38.45 -20.96 -6.42
CA THR A 1025 39.12 -22.25 -6.72
C THR A 1025 38.24 -23.48 -6.49
N ALA A 1026 36.99 -23.28 -6.04
CA ALA A 1026 36.05 -24.36 -5.76
C ALA A 1026 34.96 -24.33 -6.85
N PRO A 1027 35.01 -25.22 -7.85
CA PRO A 1027 34.03 -25.20 -8.91
C PRO A 1027 32.66 -25.63 -8.42
N ASP A 1028 31.61 -24.98 -8.92
CA ASP A 1028 30.24 -25.43 -8.72
C ASP A 1028 29.93 -26.63 -9.61
N THR A 1029 28.91 -27.41 -9.24
CA THR A 1029 28.45 -28.55 -10.04
C THR A 1029 27.03 -28.29 -10.53
N VAL A 1030 26.82 -28.23 -11.84
CA VAL A 1030 25.48 -28.14 -12.44
C VAL A 1030 25.06 -29.50 -12.98
N LYS A 1031 23.83 -29.91 -12.69
CA LYS A 1031 23.24 -31.16 -13.15
C LYS A 1031 21.85 -30.95 -13.71
N SER A 1032 21.54 -31.68 -14.77
CA SER A 1032 20.20 -31.70 -15.36
C SER A 1032 19.63 -33.11 -15.33
N ALA A 1033 18.44 -33.26 -14.76
CA ALA A 1033 17.74 -34.53 -14.65
C ALA A 1033 16.35 -34.47 -15.29
N ASN A 1034 15.73 -35.63 -15.52
CA ASN A 1034 14.32 -35.74 -15.95
C ASN A 1034 13.93 -35.01 -17.27
N GLY A 1035 14.88 -34.72 -18.14
CA GLY A 1035 14.62 -33.98 -19.39
C GLY A 1035 14.45 -32.48 -19.19
N ALA A 1036 14.81 -31.94 -18.02
CA ALA A 1036 15.00 -30.52 -17.83
C ALA A 1036 16.22 -30.04 -18.62
N THR A 1037 16.14 -28.81 -19.11
CA THR A 1037 17.22 -28.07 -19.76
C THR A 1037 17.28 -26.68 -19.13
N GLY A 1038 18.45 -26.06 -19.11
CA GLY A 1038 18.58 -24.68 -18.65
C GLY A 1038 19.83 -23.98 -19.17
N THR A 1039 19.95 -22.71 -18.81
CA THR A 1039 21.10 -21.87 -19.11
C THR A 1039 21.98 -21.73 -17.87
N VAL A 1040 23.30 -21.88 -18.05
CA VAL A 1040 24.31 -21.68 -17.02
C VAL A 1040 25.20 -20.52 -17.45
N ASP A 1041 25.05 -19.36 -16.81
CA ASP A 1041 25.87 -18.19 -17.07
C ASP A 1041 27.09 -18.19 -16.17
N LEU A 1042 28.30 -18.06 -16.72
CA LEU A 1042 29.55 -18.03 -15.97
C LEU A 1042 30.12 -16.62 -15.90
N SER A 1043 30.37 -16.14 -14.69
CA SER A 1043 30.96 -14.82 -14.41
C SER A 1043 32.14 -14.90 -13.43
N ASN A 1044 33.37 -14.97 -13.95
CA ASN A 1044 34.58 -15.33 -13.19
C ASN A 1044 34.40 -16.64 -12.39
N ALA A 1045 33.82 -17.65 -13.04
CA ALA A 1045 33.32 -18.86 -12.41
C ALA A 1045 33.89 -20.13 -13.04
N GLN A 1046 34.00 -21.16 -12.20
CA GLN A 1046 34.36 -22.52 -12.59
C GLN A 1046 33.18 -23.45 -12.29
N ALA A 1047 32.77 -24.25 -13.27
CA ALA A 1047 31.63 -25.16 -13.17
C ALA A 1047 31.93 -26.55 -13.77
N SER A 1048 31.38 -27.59 -13.14
CA SER A 1048 31.29 -28.95 -13.67
C SER A 1048 29.84 -29.22 -14.05
N ILE A 1049 29.56 -29.38 -15.33
CA ILE A 1049 28.22 -29.41 -15.90
C ILE A 1049 27.97 -30.82 -16.46
N SER A 1050 26.88 -31.45 -16.05
CA SER A 1050 26.51 -32.80 -16.50
C SER A 1050 25.02 -32.87 -16.81
N GLY A 1051 24.67 -33.38 -17.99
CA GLY A 1051 23.31 -33.25 -18.52
C GLY A 1051 23.34 -33.43 -20.03
N ALA A 1052 22.23 -33.19 -20.72
CA ALA A 1052 22.26 -33.00 -22.17
C ALA A 1052 21.19 -31.98 -22.53
N GLY A 1053 21.51 -31.04 -23.42
CA GLY A 1053 20.61 -29.99 -23.86
C GLY A 1053 20.71 -28.70 -23.06
N ASP A 1054 21.73 -28.54 -22.21
CA ASP A 1054 21.97 -27.29 -21.48
C ASP A 1054 22.77 -26.30 -22.32
N MET A 1055 22.56 -25.00 -22.07
CA MET A 1055 23.36 -23.92 -22.63
C MET A 1055 24.33 -23.42 -21.57
N VAL A 1056 25.62 -23.38 -21.89
CA VAL A 1056 26.68 -22.86 -21.03
C VAL A 1056 27.14 -21.54 -21.64
N ASP A 1057 26.69 -20.43 -21.07
CA ASP A 1057 27.05 -19.09 -21.50
C ASP A 1057 28.21 -18.54 -20.67
N PHE A 1058 29.34 -18.30 -21.32
CA PHE A 1058 30.47 -17.57 -20.77
C PHE A 1058 30.15 -16.08 -20.87
N TRP A 1059 29.36 -15.58 -19.91
CA TRP A 1059 28.72 -14.27 -19.93
C TRP A 1059 29.63 -13.10 -19.53
N SER A 1060 30.47 -13.28 -18.49
CA SER A 1060 31.31 -12.19 -17.96
C SER A 1060 32.65 -12.68 -17.38
N GLY A 1061 33.69 -11.85 -17.38
CA GLY A 1061 34.95 -12.15 -16.67
C GLY A 1061 36.02 -12.85 -17.50
N ALA A 1062 37.23 -12.95 -16.93
CA ALA A 1062 38.46 -13.22 -17.69
C ALA A 1062 39.12 -14.59 -17.42
N SER A 1063 38.46 -15.48 -16.67
CA SER A 1063 39.04 -16.76 -16.21
C SER A 1063 37.95 -17.80 -15.87
N ASN A 1064 36.98 -17.98 -16.77
CA ASN A 1064 35.93 -18.96 -16.61
C ASN A 1064 36.41 -20.37 -17.00
N SER A 1065 35.81 -21.40 -16.39
CA SER A 1065 36.12 -22.79 -16.71
C SER A 1065 34.88 -23.68 -16.65
N ALA A 1066 34.59 -24.44 -17.70
CA ALA A 1066 33.51 -25.42 -17.72
C ALA A 1066 34.05 -26.84 -17.98
N SER A 1067 33.65 -27.82 -17.17
CA SER A 1067 33.87 -29.25 -17.44
C SER A 1067 32.56 -29.92 -17.80
N LEU A 1068 32.41 -30.33 -19.04
CA LEU A 1068 31.17 -30.88 -19.60
C LEU A 1068 31.18 -32.42 -19.56
N SER A 1069 30.03 -33.01 -19.24
CA SER A 1069 29.79 -34.44 -19.43
C SER A 1069 28.37 -34.64 -19.97
N GLY A 1070 28.23 -34.62 -21.29
CA GLY A 1070 26.92 -34.42 -21.91
C GLY A 1070 27.01 -34.04 -23.38
N THR A 1071 25.85 -33.76 -23.98
CA THR A 1071 25.81 -32.94 -25.21
C THR A 1071 25.21 -31.59 -24.85
N ASP A 1072 26.02 -30.53 -24.87
CA ASP A 1072 25.69 -29.21 -24.34
C ASP A 1072 26.09 -28.12 -25.35
N SER A 1073 25.37 -26.99 -25.37
CA SER A 1073 25.73 -25.84 -26.19
C SER A 1073 26.66 -24.93 -25.41
N VAL A 1074 27.79 -24.55 -26.00
CA VAL A 1074 28.75 -23.63 -25.39
C VAL A 1074 28.68 -22.30 -26.13
N LEU A 1075 28.37 -21.25 -25.38
CA LEU A 1075 28.19 -19.89 -25.87
C LEU A 1075 29.23 -18.97 -25.20
N PHE A 1076 29.88 -18.11 -25.99
CA PHE A 1076 30.73 -17.04 -25.49
C PHE A 1076 30.13 -15.70 -25.95
N ASN A 1077 29.37 -15.05 -25.08
CA ASN A 1077 28.52 -13.92 -25.46
C ASN A 1077 29.18 -12.53 -25.25
N GLN A 1078 30.29 -12.48 -24.52
CA GLN A 1078 31.02 -11.25 -24.22
C GLN A 1078 32.07 -10.87 -25.29
N LYS A 1079 32.25 -9.57 -25.51
CA LYS A 1079 33.27 -8.99 -26.43
C LYS A 1079 34.73 -9.10 -25.94
N ALA A 1080 34.94 -9.50 -24.68
CA ALA A 1080 36.25 -9.74 -24.08
C ALA A 1080 36.08 -10.70 -22.90
N PHE A 1081 36.57 -11.93 -23.03
CA PHE A 1081 36.35 -13.03 -22.08
C PHE A 1081 37.65 -13.60 -21.50
N GLY A 1082 38.79 -13.04 -21.88
CA GLY A 1082 40.07 -13.38 -21.28
C GLY A 1082 40.49 -14.83 -21.54
N LEU A 1083 40.97 -15.50 -20.49
CA LEU A 1083 41.55 -16.85 -20.57
C LEU A 1083 40.56 -17.90 -20.06
N ASP A 1084 39.75 -18.45 -20.96
CA ASP A 1084 38.72 -19.41 -20.61
C ASP A 1084 39.11 -20.85 -20.95
N THR A 1085 38.54 -21.83 -20.24
CA THR A 1085 38.81 -23.24 -20.43
C THR A 1085 37.54 -24.07 -20.53
N VAL A 1086 37.47 -24.96 -21.52
CA VAL A 1086 36.41 -25.98 -21.61
C VAL A 1086 37.05 -27.37 -21.61
N ASN A 1087 36.57 -28.25 -20.75
CA ASN A 1087 36.99 -29.65 -20.68
C ASN A 1087 35.79 -30.55 -21.02
N GLY A 1088 36.03 -31.68 -21.69
CA GLY A 1088 34.97 -32.63 -22.03
C GLY A 1088 34.14 -32.31 -23.29
N TYR A 1089 34.50 -31.26 -24.03
CA TYR A 1089 33.86 -30.90 -25.30
C TYR A 1089 33.99 -32.01 -26.37
N THR A 1090 32.94 -32.21 -27.16
CA THR A 1090 32.79 -33.20 -28.22
C THR A 1090 32.22 -32.57 -29.50
N SER A 1091 32.29 -33.27 -30.63
CA SER A 1091 31.71 -32.78 -31.89
C SER A 1091 30.18 -32.68 -31.91
N ALA A 1092 29.51 -33.18 -30.87
CA ALA A 1092 28.06 -33.06 -30.71
C ALA A 1092 27.66 -31.71 -30.06
N ASP A 1093 28.61 -31.02 -29.44
CA ASP A 1093 28.40 -29.79 -28.69
C ASP A 1093 28.50 -28.57 -29.64
N PRO A 1094 27.40 -27.83 -29.86
CA PRO A 1094 27.46 -26.57 -30.59
C PRO A 1094 28.39 -25.60 -29.86
N LEU A 1095 29.33 -24.99 -30.58
CA LEU A 1095 30.23 -23.98 -30.05
C LEU A 1095 29.97 -22.67 -30.79
N SER A 1096 29.56 -21.64 -30.06
CA SER A 1096 29.21 -20.34 -30.62
C SER A 1096 29.93 -19.20 -29.92
N PHE A 1097 30.45 -18.25 -30.70
CA PHE A 1097 31.12 -17.05 -30.21
C PHE A 1097 30.38 -15.80 -30.64
N ASN A 1098 30.53 -14.70 -29.90
CA ASN A 1098 29.98 -13.42 -30.31
C ASN A 1098 30.56 -13.04 -31.68
N ILE A 1099 29.75 -12.49 -32.57
CA ILE A 1099 30.16 -12.13 -33.94
C ILE A 1099 31.29 -11.09 -33.95
N ALA A 1100 31.44 -10.31 -32.88
CA ALA A 1100 32.56 -9.41 -32.66
C ALA A 1100 33.94 -10.12 -32.69
N ASP A 1101 34.01 -11.40 -32.34
CA ASP A 1101 35.28 -12.16 -32.28
C ASP A 1101 35.65 -12.83 -33.62
N GLN A 1102 34.80 -12.77 -34.63
CA GLN A 1102 34.99 -13.50 -35.88
C GLN A 1102 36.27 -13.14 -36.65
N GLY A 1103 36.73 -11.88 -36.55
CA GLY A 1103 37.86 -11.33 -37.33
C GLY A 1103 39.26 -11.75 -36.87
N HIS A 1104 39.38 -12.39 -35.70
CA HIS A 1104 40.66 -12.64 -35.04
C HIS A 1104 40.93 -14.13 -34.73
N LEU A 1105 40.03 -15.04 -35.15
CA LEU A 1105 40.10 -16.46 -34.86
C LEU A 1105 41.37 -17.14 -35.41
N ALA A 1106 42.18 -17.68 -34.50
CA ALA A 1106 43.29 -18.59 -34.77
C ALA A 1106 43.12 -19.88 -33.96
N ILE A 1107 42.99 -21.01 -34.65
CA ILE A 1107 42.88 -22.34 -34.00
C ILE A 1107 44.22 -23.06 -34.13
N SER A 1108 44.77 -23.53 -33.02
CA SER A 1108 46.01 -24.30 -33.01
C SER A 1108 45.92 -25.50 -32.05
N GLN A 1109 46.60 -26.60 -32.40
CA GLN A 1109 46.75 -27.73 -31.49
C GLN A 1109 48.03 -27.55 -30.66
N SER A 1110 47.90 -27.48 -29.33
CA SER A 1110 49.02 -27.45 -28.40
C SER A 1110 48.98 -28.67 -27.49
N GLY A 1111 49.83 -29.66 -27.78
CA GLY A 1111 49.81 -30.94 -27.07
C GLY A 1111 48.47 -31.67 -27.24
N ALA A 1112 47.83 -32.06 -26.12
CA ALA A 1112 46.53 -32.71 -26.11
C ALA A 1112 45.33 -31.74 -26.18
N SER A 1113 45.56 -30.42 -26.15
CA SER A 1113 44.49 -29.40 -26.11
C SER A 1113 44.43 -28.60 -27.41
N THR A 1114 43.23 -28.17 -27.78
CA THR A 1114 42.99 -27.20 -28.86
C THR A 1114 42.89 -25.81 -28.27
N LEU A 1115 43.66 -24.86 -28.80
CA LEU A 1115 43.66 -23.46 -28.39
C LEU A 1115 42.95 -22.64 -29.48
N ILE A 1116 41.92 -21.91 -29.08
CA ILE A 1116 41.18 -20.97 -29.90
C ILE A 1116 41.56 -19.58 -29.41
N THR A 1117 42.34 -18.86 -30.19
CA THR A 1117 42.82 -17.52 -29.85
C THR A 1117 42.11 -16.52 -30.72
N PHE A 1118 41.65 -15.43 -30.11
CA PHE A 1118 41.13 -14.29 -30.84
C PHE A 1118 42.20 -13.20 -30.80
N ASP A 1119 42.41 -12.54 -29.66
CA ASP A 1119 43.53 -11.61 -29.49
C ASP A 1119 44.51 -12.03 -28.38
N ALA A 1120 45.38 -11.11 -27.95
CA ALA A 1120 46.38 -11.41 -26.91
C ALA A 1120 45.77 -11.56 -25.51
N ALA A 1121 44.55 -11.06 -25.30
CA ALA A 1121 43.80 -11.15 -24.06
C ALA A 1121 42.78 -12.32 -24.11
N ASP A 1122 42.19 -12.62 -25.27
CA ASP A 1122 41.09 -13.57 -25.42
C ASP A 1122 41.54 -14.94 -26.00
N VAL A 1123 41.56 -15.95 -25.14
CA VAL A 1123 42.00 -17.32 -25.46
C VAL A 1123 41.09 -18.34 -24.80
N VAL A 1124 40.45 -19.18 -25.61
CA VAL A 1124 39.73 -20.37 -25.15
C VAL A 1124 40.60 -21.62 -25.30
N THR A 1125 40.76 -22.37 -24.22
CA THR A 1125 41.45 -23.67 -24.21
C THR A 1125 40.46 -24.80 -24.13
N LEU A 1126 40.30 -25.57 -25.20
CA LEU A 1126 39.57 -26.85 -25.18
C LEU A 1126 40.53 -27.98 -24.79
N THR A 1127 40.41 -28.49 -23.56
CA THR A 1127 41.35 -29.48 -23.01
C THR A 1127 41.03 -30.91 -23.43
N ASN A 1128 42.07 -31.68 -23.78
CA ASN A 1128 41.96 -33.04 -24.30
C ASN A 1128 41.13 -33.17 -25.60
N VAL A 1129 40.93 -32.06 -26.31
CA VAL A 1129 40.23 -31.98 -27.59
C VAL A 1129 41.24 -31.80 -28.72
N SER A 1130 41.02 -32.51 -29.81
CA SER A 1130 41.77 -32.32 -31.06
C SER A 1130 41.05 -31.34 -31.99
N VAL A 1131 41.79 -30.66 -32.87
CA VAL A 1131 41.17 -29.82 -33.92
C VAL A 1131 40.16 -30.60 -34.79
N SER A 1132 40.35 -31.91 -35.00
CA SER A 1132 39.42 -32.73 -35.80
C SER A 1132 38.11 -33.08 -35.11
N SER A 1133 37.96 -32.80 -33.81
CA SER A 1133 36.72 -32.98 -33.04
C SER A 1133 35.90 -31.71 -32.89
N LEU A 1134 36.38 -30.57 -33.41
CA LEU A 1134 35.58 -29.36 -33.52
C LEU A 1134 34.46 -29.57 -34.55
N GLY A 1135 33.21 -29.33 -34.15
CA GLY A 1135 32.06 -29.25 -35.05
C GLY A 1135 32.06 -27.96 -35.88
N SER A 1136 30.89 -27.53 -36.34
CA SER A 1136 30.73 -26.17 -36.88
C SER A 1136 30.81 -25.16 -35.74
N ILE A 1137 31.78 -24.23 -35.81
CA ILE A 1137 31.76 -23.03 -34.99
C ILE A 1137 30.74 -22.07 -35.59
N THR A 1138 29.78 -21.62 -34.80
CA THR A 1138 28.81 -20.60 -35.19
C THR A 1138 29.18 -19.27 -34.55
N TYR A 1139 28.70 -18.18 -35.14
CA TYR A 1139 28.79 -16.87 -34.53
C TYR A 1139 27.38 -16.36 -34.30
N HIS A 1140 27.16 -15.66 -33.19
CA HIS A 1140 25.86 -15.08 -32.82
C HIS A 1140 26.01 -13.58 -32.61
N SER A 1141 24.96 -12.84 -32.95
CA SER A 1141 24.88 -11.37 -32.83
C SER A 1141 24.74 -10.92 -31.39
#